data_AF-A0A139AHE6-F1
#
_entry.id   AF-A0A139AHE6-F1
#
_cell.length_a   1.000
_cell.length_b   1.000
_cell.length_c   1.000
_cell.angle_alpha   90.00
_cell.angle_beta   90.00
_cell.angle_gamma   90.00
#
_symmetry.space_group_name_H-M   'P 1'
#
loop_
_entity.id
_entity.type
_entity.pdbx_description
1 polymer ?
#
loop_
_entity_poly.entity_id
_entity_poly.type
_entity_poly.pdbx_seq_one_letter_code
_entity_poly.pdbx_strand_id
1 'polypeptide(L)'
;MDEITALAASLPPSGPIPSRTVDQLCMALQALAHSAAVAGDEFIEDGVLDVLARLMQFVVSALEDSDVNVDQHTVRLGDKTSHLVAELAKDETARDPMRQAGLIPLICRLQRALTSSSAVKSLPLDVRSDAVRQTLRAVGNVCVDNDDNRSAVLDSGGLDFLLRGLGSPPPLDEALLPVLTGALLNAVVDYEHVQAAFVEKDGYNIIAWFLKTHVQHVLKADGQPQGSALQTITFGCRVVGNFVETKHQMPIFVSSGCFATFVDLLQTAVQSLKSSPSSNISQIQHKIVVLDALCAVLHDATELNEFVQVGFCSQDLLPSFLSTVEEFDAFLRQNGDRFGKSKENDEDQVDVKDVQDALEKVIVSVFANDENMPLLAQSFPTVSKLKQWLNSDQVRESMLCFSVCLVIWIAGLSLGNVARSDDTCGKLVQAHDVVPPLLACLAVNVSNLVKSTSTEDRRDHDAVKNVRAVSGAVGNLTLSNAGRVAFQGAGILKVIAPLLSLDDDLEILGVKQSAFAITKNMARNSIAADEIVSSDSASSEISVLRRLTSFLAQSVSDSELQLRMEGARAVANVVKNTFERQHTKSLFAEISSSGAIPALISLVTGLPIAQMSQSSPSPALSNAGPSSPAGRSHFPSASTSFRIYPALQNEGIIALTLLCEATKASDARVSSIIVTFESYIVPPLLDLLDNDPASDDRVPQGVRVNACLLLRQLASQVQGSFKDRLSNDTLPILDRIRSTENTESSPNPLEVSGKARPLTLIEAADALRGVIAA
;
A
#
# COMPACT_ATOMS: atom_id res chain seq x y z
N MET A 1 -48.95 28.16 11.88
CA MET A 1 -47.96 29.20 12.25
C MET A 1 -48.57 30.37 12.98
N ASP A 2 -49.66 30.97 12.48
CA ASP A 2 -50.33 32.11 13.11
C ASP A 2 -50.61 31.95 14.61
N GLU A 3 -51.06 30.77 15.04
CA GLU A 3 -51.29 30.47 16.45
C GLU A 3 -50.00 30.52 17.29
N ILE A 4 -48.89 29.97 16.79
CA ILE A 4 -47.59 30.01 17.48
C ILE A 4 -47.07 31.46 17.53
N THR A 5 -47.19 32.21 16.44
CA THR A 5 -46.78 33.62 16.39
C THR A 5 -47.57 34.46 17.38
N ALA A 6 -48.89 34.27 17.45
CA ALA A 6 -49.76 34.98 18.39
C ALA A 6 -49.44 34.62 19.86
N LEU A 7 -49.23 33.33 20.15
CA LEU A 7 -48.86 32.86 21.49
C LEU A 7 -47.46 33.35 21.89
N ALA A 8 -46.48 33.30 20.99
CA ALA A 8 -45.12 33.79 21.23
C ALA A 8 -45.10 35.30 21.49
N ALA A 9 -45.91 36.08 20.75
CA ALA A 9 -46.06 37.52 20.98
C ALA A 9 -46.72 37.87 22.33
N SER A 10 -47.45 36.93 22.93
CA SER A 10 -48.07 37.09 24.24
C SER A 10 -47.14 36.78 25.42
N LEU A 11 -45.94 36.25 25.16
CA LEU A 11 -44.98 35.96 26.22
C LEU A 11 -44.43 37.25 26.83
N PRO A 12 -44.27 37.29 28.17
CA PRO A 12 -43.62 38.44 28.79
C PRO A 12 -42.15 38.52 28.35
N PRO A 13 -41.52 39.70 28.38
CA PRO A 13 -40.10 39.84 28.05
C PRO A 13 -39.19 39.11 29.07
N SER A 14 -39.66 38.94 30.31
CA SER A 14 -39.03 38.14 31.37
C SER A 14 -40.07 37.72 32.41
N GLY A 15 -39.83 36.61 33.12
CA GLY A 15 -40.67 36.13 34.23
C GLY A 15 -41.46 34.84 33.94
N PRO A 16 -42.22 34.33 34.93
CA PRO A 16 -42.92 33.05 34.84
C PRO A 16 -44.04 33.09 33.81
N ILE A 17 -44.10 32.05 32.96
CA ILE A 17 -45.15 31.92 31.93
C ILE A 17 -46.35 31.18 32.53
N PRO A 18 -47.60 31.57 32.20
CA PRO A 18 -48.75 30.73 32.50
C PRO A 18 -48.57 29.34 31.89
N SER A 19 -48.63 28.30 32.72
CA SER A 19 -48.44 26.89 32.30
C SER A 19 -49.29 26.52 31.09
N ARG A 20 -50.53 27.02 31.03
CA ARG A 20 -51.45 26.82 29.89
C ARG A 20 -50.89 27.34 28.55
N THR A 21 -50.25 28.51 28.54
CA THR A 21 -49.65 29.09 27.33
C THR A 21 -48.47 28.24 26.87
N VAL A 22 -47.65 27.75 27.81
CA VAL A 22 -46.53 26.85 27.49
C VAL A 22 -47.03 25.54 26.93
N ASP A 23 -48.06 24.94 27.52
CA ASP A 23 -48.61 23.68 27.04
C ASP A 23 -49.18 23.81 25.62
N GLN A 24 -49.85 24.92 25.32
CA GLN A 24 -50.33 25.23 23.96
C GLN A 24 -49.18 25.40 22.97
N LEU A 25 -48.15 26.17 23.34
CA LEU A 25 -46.94 26.33 22.52
C LEU A 25 -46.24 24.99 22.30
N CYS A 26 -46.08 24.16 23.34
CA CYS A 26 -45.46 22.84 23.23
C CYS A 26 -46.23 21.93 22.27
N MET A 27 -47.57 21.90 22.37
CA MET A 27 -48.41 21.10 21.45
C MET A 27 -48.27 21.59 20.01
N ALA A 28 -48.31 22.91 19.79
CA ALA A 28 -48.21 23.49 18.46
C ALA A 28 -46.82 23.27 17.83
N LEU A 29 -45.73 23.45 18.59
CA LEU A 29 -44.37 23.16 18.15
C LEU A 29 -44.17 21.67 17.85
N GLN A 30 -44.75 20.79 18.67
CA GLN A 30 -44.67 19.35 18.43
C GLN A 30 -45.41 18.94 17.16
N ALA A 31 -46.60 19.51 16.90
CA ALA A 31 -47.32 19.28 15.65
C ALA A 31 -46.51 19.78 14.45
N LEU A 32 -45.90 20.96 14.57
CA LEU A 32 -45.06 21.53 13.53
C LEU A 32 -43.83 20.68 13.23
N ALA A 33 -43.17 20.14 14.25
CA ALA A 33 -42.01 19.26 14.08
C ALA A 33 -42.35 17.98 13.30
N HIS A 34 -43.54 17.41 13.50
CA HIS A 34 -43.99 16.26 12.70
C HIS A 34 -44.21 16.63 11.23
N SER A 35 -44.66 17.86 10.94
CA SER A 35 -44.83 18.36 9.57
C SER A 35 -43.51 18.78 8.92
N ALA A 36 -42.59 19.36 9.69
CA ALA A 36 -41.26 19.80 9.23
C ALA A 36 -40.42 18.63 8.69
N ALA A 37 -40.59 17.44 9.24
CA ALA A 37 -39.95 16.23 8.73
C ALA A 37 -40.37 15.85 7.29
N VAL A 38 -41.42 16.45 6.74
CA VAL A 38 -42.01 16.13 5.43
C VAL A 38 -41.91 17.29 4.42
N ALA A 39 -41.82 18.55 4.87
CA ALA A 39 -41.95 19.73 4.02
C ALA A 39 -40.99 20.89 4.43
N GLY A 40 -39.69 20.62 4.53
CA GLY A 40 -38.68 21.57 5.05
C GLY A 40 -38.67 22.94 4.39
N ASP A 41 -38.71 23.01 3.05
CA ASP A 41 -38.63 24.26 2.28
C ASP A 41 -39.77 25.26 2.59
N GLU A 42 -40.99 24.79 2.83
CA GLU A 42 -42.16 25.66 3.08
C GLU A 42 -42.03 26.45 4.40
N PHE A 43 -41.25 25.95 5.37
CA PHE A 43 -41.10 26.60 6.66
C PHE A 43 -40.11 27.77 6.67
N ILE A 44 -39.23 27.87 5.67
CA ILE A 44 -38.22 28.93 5.60
C ILE A 44 -38.87 30.27 5.21
N GLU A 45 -39.89 30.25 4.35
CA GLU A 45 -40.54 31.45 3.81
C GLU A 45 -41.54 32.10 4.79
N ASP A 46 -42.06 31.35 5.76
CA ASP A 46 -43.19 31.73 6.62
C ASP A 46 -42.80 32.50 7.91
N GLY A 47 -41.56 33.00 8.03
CA GLY A 47 -41.08 33.71 9.22
C GLY A 47 -41.00 32.84 10.48
N VAL A 48 -41.01 31.51 10.31
CA VAL A 48 -40.95 30.50 11.38
C VAL A 48 -39.67 30.68 12.20
N LEU A 49 -38.54 30.89 11.51
CA LEU A 49 -37.23 31.01 12.16
C LEU A 49 -37.15 32.20 13.12
N ASP A 50 -37.78 33.33 12.79
CA ASP A 50 -37.87 34.49 13.68
C ASP A 50 -38.69 34.20 14.93
N VAL A 51 -39.79 33.45 14.79
CA VAL A 51 -40.60 33.01 15.92
C VAL A 51 -39.80 32.07 16.82
N LEU A 52 -39.05 31.12 16.23
CA LEU A 52 -38.19 30.21 16.98
C LEU A 52 -37.05 30.95 17.69
N ALA A 53 -36.44 31.94 17.04
CA ALA A 53 -35.39 32.76 17.65
C ALA A 53 -35.93 33.54 18.84
N ARG A 54 -37.13 34.13 18.73
CA ARG A 54 -37.79 34.82 19.85
C ARG A 54 -38.11 33.86 21.00
N LEU A 55 -38.68 32.69 20.72
CA LEU A 55 -39.00 31.69 21.73
C LEU A 55 -37.74 31.20 22.44
N MET A 56 -36.68 30.90 21.68
CA MET A 56 -35.43 30.42 22.24
C MET A 56 -34.71 31.50 23.04
N GLN A 57 -34.68 32.75 22.57
CA GLN A 57 -34.15 33.89 23.32
C GLN A 57 -34.90 34.10 24.63
N PHE A 58 -36.24 33.96 24.63
CA PHE A 58 -37.03 34.00 25.85
C PHE A 58 -36.58 32.90 26.84
N VAL A 59 -36.51 31.64 26.38
CA VAL A 59 -36.12 30.51 27.23
C VAL A 59 -34.70 30.70 27.78
N VAL A 60 -33.73 31.05 26.93
CA VAL A 60 -32.35 31.31 27.33
C VAL A 60 -32.27 32.38 28.41
N SER A 61 -32.98 33.50 28.22
CA SER A 61 -32.98 34.60 29.19
C SER A 61 -33.54 34.16 30.53
N ALA A 62 -34.63 33.37 30.53
CA ALA A 62 -35.22 32.84 31.74
C ALA A 62 -34.31 31.82 32.48
N LEU A 63 -33.48 31.07 31.76
CA LEU A 63 -32.56 30.10 32.35
C LEU A 63 -31.23 30.70 32.84
N GLU A 64 -30.80 31.81 32.24
CA GLU A 64 -29.59 32.54 32.62
C GLU A 64 -29.84 33.54 33.75
N ASP A 65 -31.09 33.97 33.96
CA ASP A 65 -31.48 34.86 35.06
C ASP A 65 -31.47 34.12 36.41
N SER A 66 -30.55 34.51 37.30
CA SER A 66 -30.41 33.89 38.62
C SER A 66 -31.57 34.18 39.57
N ASP A 67 -32.37 35.22 39.30
CA ASP A 67 -33.46 35.67 40.17
C ASP A 67 -34.81 35.03 39.80
N VAL A 68 -34.87 34.32 38.68
CA VAL A 68 -36.09 33.65 38.21
C VAL A 68 -36.11 32.19 38.67
N ASN A 69 -37.21 31.77 39.30
CA ASN A 69 -37.42 30.37 39.63
C ASN A 69 -37.72 29.59 38.35
N VAL A 70 -36.72 28.86 37.85
CA VAL A 70 -36.83 28.05 36.63
C VAL A 70 -37.82 26.91 36.85
N ASP A 71 -38.96 26.96 36.17
CA ASP A 71 -39.95 25.90 36.20
C ASP A 71 -39.74 24.84 35.11
N GLN A 72 -40.38 23.68 35.29
CA GLN A 72 -40.32 22.58 34.33
C GLN A 72 -40.91 22.97 32.96
N HIS A 73 -41.85 23.92 32.93
CA HIS A 73 -42.50 24.39 31.70
C HIS A 73 -41.51 25.15 30.81
N THR A 74 -40.67 26.00 31.38
CA THR A 74 -39.64 26.75 30.64
C THR A 74 -38.65 25.81 29.96
N VAL A 75 -38.20 24.77 30.66
CA VAL A 75 -37.30 23.75 30.08
C VAL A 75 -38.00 22.93 29.00
N ARG A 76 -39.27 22.56 29.19
CA ARG A 76 -40.07 21.88 28.15
C ARG A 76 -40.26 22.72 26.90
N LEU A 77 -40.47 24.03 27.03
CA LEU A 77 -40.53 24.93 25.88
C LEU A 77 -39.18 24.96 25.14
N GLY A 78 -38.07 24.97 25.87
CA GLY A 78 -36.72 24.82 25.32
C GLY A 78 -36.51 23.52 24.56
N ASP A 79 -36.96 22.39 25.12
CA ASP A 79 -36.98 21.07 24.46
C ASP A 79 -37.74 21.12 23.14
N LYS A 80 -39.01 21.56 23.14
CA LYS A 80 -39.84 21.58 21.93
C LYS A 80 -39.35 22.53 20.86
N THR A 81 -38.83 23.69 21.27
CA THR A 81 -38.23 24.64 20.32
C THR A 81 -36.97 24.05 19.68
N SER A 82 -36.09 23.44 20.49
CA SER A 82 -34.86 22.81 19.98
C SER A 82 -35.14 21.57 19.13
N HIS A 83 -36.18 20.79 19.46
CA HIS A 83 -36.63 19.66 18.67
C HIS A 83 -37.00 20.10 17.26
N LEU A 84 -37.83 21.14 17.13
CA LEU A 84 -38.24 21.64 15.83
C LEU A 84 -37.04 22.18 15.03
N VAL A 85 -36.11 22.90 15.67
CA VAL A 85 -34.87 23.33 14.99
C VAL A 85 -34.06 22.13 14.52
N ALA A 86 -33.92 21.08 15.34
CA ALA A 86 -33.21 19.87 14.95
C ALA A 86 -33.87 19.15 13.75
N GLU A 87 -35.21 19.13 13.67
CA GLU A 87 -35.94 18.54 12.54
C GLU A 87 -35.79 19.38 11.27
N LEU A 88 -35.93 20.70 11.35
CA LEU A 88 -35.72 21.60 10.22
C LEU A 88 -34.27 21.55 9.69
N ALA A 89 -33.28 21.43 10.58
CA ALA A 89 -31.86 21.41 10.20
C ALA A 89 -31.42 20.14 9.45
N LYS A 90 -32.29 19.12 9.38
CA LYS A 90 -32.07 17.95 8.51
C LYS A 90 -32.06 18.37 7.04
N ASP A 91 -32.87 19.36 6.69
CA ASP A 91 -32.88 19.96 5.37
C ASP A 91 -31.67 20.89 5.20
N GLU A 92 -30.92 20.71 4.11
CA GLU A 92 -29.75 21.52 3.79
C GLU A 92 -30.13 22.98 3.51
N THR A 93 -31.29 23.21 2.86
CA THR A 93 -31.77 24.55 2.49
C THR A 93 -32.09 25.43 3.71
N ALA A 94 -32.42 24.80 4.85
CA ALA A 94 -32.80 25.48 6.08
C ALA A 94 -31.60 25.93 6.94
N ARG A 95 -30.41 25.35 6.74
CA ARG A 95 -29.24 25.55 7.62
C ARG A 95 -28.71 26.98 7.60
N ASP A 96 -28.60 27.59 6.43
CA ASP A 96 -28.15 28.98 6.28
C ASP A 96 -29.16 30.00 6.82
N PRO A 97 -30.46 29.93 6.49
CA PRO A 97 -31.50 30.76 7.11
C PRO A 97 -31.50 30.70 8.64
N MET A 98 -31.26 29.53 9.25
CA MET A 98 -31.19 29.41 10.71
C MET A 98 -30.06 30.25 11.33
N ARG A 99 -28.89 30.27 10.67
CA ARG A 99 -27.77 31.11 11.09
C ARG A 99 -28.12 32.59 10.96
N GLN A 100 -28.72 32.99 9.84
CA GLN A 100 -29.15 34.38 9.61
C GLN A 100 -30.18 34.84 10.65
N ALA A 101 -31.07 33.96 11.08
CA ALA A 101 -32.03 34.20 12.16
C ALA A 101 -31.40 34.21 13.56
N GLY A 102 -30.10 33.96 13.70
CA GLY A 102 -29.38 33.97 14.97
C GLY A 102 -29.69 32.76 15.88
N LEU A 103 -30.20 31.66 15.33
CA LEU A 103 -30.56 30.48 16.13
C LEU A 103 -29.34 29.76 16.71
N ILE A 104 -28.22 29.69 15.98
CA ILE A 104 -27.02 28.94 16.40
C ILE A 104 -26.46 29.45 17.75
N PRO A 105 -26.22 30.77 17.94
CA PRO A 105 -25.81 31.31 19.24
C PRO A 105 -26.82 31.02 20.36
N LEU A 106 -28.12 31.05 20.06
CA LEU A 106 -29.17 30.78 21.05
C LEU A 106 -29.19 29.33 21.50
N ILE A 107 -29.03 28.37 20.57
CA ILE A 107 -28.95 26.94 20.89
C ILE A 107 -27.72 26.67 21.76
N CYS A 108 -26.56 27.26 21.42
CA CYS A 108 -25.34 27.10 22.20
C CYS A 108 -25.47 27.66 23.63
N ARG A 109 -26.10 28.84 23.77
CA ARG A 109 -26.40 29.43 25.09
C ARG A 109 -27.39 28.59 25.88
N LEU A 110 -28.46 28.11 25.25
CA LEU A 110 -29.44 27.22 25.86
C LEU A 110 -28.76 25.97 26.42
N GLN A 111 -27.94 25.31 25.61
CA GLN A 111 -27.20 24.12 26.01
C GLN A 111 -26.26 24.38 27.20
N ARG A 112 -25.57 25.52 27.21
CA ARG A 112 -24.74 25.95 28.35
C ARG A 112 -25.57 26.17 29.60
N ALA A 113 -26.71 26.84 29.50
CA ALA A 113 -27.61 27.09 30.62
C ALA A 113 -28.17 25.79 31.19
N LEU A 114 -28.61 24.86 30.33
CA LEU A 114 -29.15 23.56 30.71
C LEU A 114 -28.14 22.68 31.47
N THR A 115 -26.86 22.79 31.15
CA THR A 115 -25.79 21.97 31.75
C THR A 115 -25.11 22.64 32.95
N SER A 116 -25.10 23.97 33.01
CA SER A 116 -24.35 24.74 34.01
C SER A 116 -25.20 25.33 35.14
N SER A 117 -26.47 25.67 34.89
CA SER A 117 -27.34 26.37 35.86
C SER A 117 -27.70 25.47 37.05
N SER A 118 -27.51 25.99 38.28
CA SER A 118 -27.90 25.29 39.51
C SER A 118 -29.41 25.15 39.65
N ALA A 119 -30.18 26.13 39.18
CA ALA A 119 -31.64 26.06 39.19
C ALA A 119 -32.14 24.91 38.31
N VAL A 120 -31.58 24.76 37.10
CA VAL A 120 -31.90 23.64 36.20
C VAL A 120 -31.47 22.29 36.80
N LYS A 121 -30.37 22.25 37.56
CA LYS A 121 -29.91 21.02 38.20
C LYS A 121 -30.86 20.45 39.25
N SER A 122 -31.78 21.25 39.79
CA SER A 122 -32.83 20.77 40.71
C SER A 122 -34.05 20.15 40.03
N LEU A 123 -34.18 20.27 38.71
CA LEU A 123 -35.29 19.69 37.96
C LEU A 123 -35.12 18.18 37.73
N PRO A 124 -36.21 17.45 37.42
CA PRO A 124 -36.16 16.04 37.05
C PRO A 124 -35.17 15.77 35.91
N LEU A 125 -34.41 14.69 36.03
CA LEU A 125 -33.32 14.34 35.10
C LEU A 125 -33.82 14.12 33.68
N ASP A 126 -34.97 13.45 33.52
CA ASP A 126 -35.64 13.16 32.24
C ASP A 126 -35.92 14.45 31.45
N VAL A 127 -36.49 15.45 32.11
CA VAL A 127 -36.85 16.74 31.47
C VAL A 127 -35.61 17.47 30.97
N ARG A 128 -34.55 17.48 31.78
CA ARG A 128 -33.29 18.13 31.41
C ARG A 128 -32.58 17.36 30.29
N SER A 129 -32.55 16.03 30.38
CA SER A 129 -31.90 15.17 29.40
C SER A 129 -32.54 15.29 28.03
N ASP A 130 -33.86 15.42 27.94
CA ASP A 130 -34.55 15.63 26.65
C ASP A 130 -34.17 16.97 26.01
N ALA A 131 -34.21 18.07 26.76
CA ALA A 131 -33.81 19.39 26.24
C ALA A 131 -32.33 19.41 25.79
N VAL A 132 -31.44 18.78 26.57
CA VAL A 132 -30.02 18.62 26.21
C VAL A 132 -29.87 17.76 24.96
N ARG A 133 -30.63 16.67 24.84
CA ARG A 133 -30.63 15.82 23.64
C ARG A 133 -31.00 16.62 22.40
N GLN A 134 -32.08 17.39 22.44
CA GLN A 134 -32.56 18.13 21.27
C GLN A 134 -31.63 19.27 20.87
N THR A 135 -31.03 19.97 21.82
CA THR A 135 -30.02 21.01 21.52
C THR A 135 -28.76 20.41 20.91
N LEU A 136 -28.28 19.26 21.41
CA LEU A 136 -27.16 18.54 20.78
C LEU A 136 -27.50 18.07 19.36
N ARG A 137 -28.71 17.52 19.14
CA ARG A 137 -29.19 17.16 17.79
C ARG A 137 -29.22 18.37 16.86
N ALA A 138 -29.74 19.50 17.34
CA ALA A 138 -29.80 20.73 16.57
C ALA A 138 -28.39 21.21 16.18
N VAL A 139 -27.45 21.25 17.13
CA VAL A 139 -26.04 21.60 16.86
C VAL A 139 -25.40 20.66 15.85
N GLY A 140 -25.58 19.35 16.01
CA GLY A 140 -25.04 18.38 15.06
C GLY A 140 -25.61 18.55 13.65
N ASN A 141 -26.91 18.78 13.52
CA ASN A 141 -27.58 18.89 12.22
C ASN A 141 -27.24 20.21 11.50
N VAL A 142 -27.17 21.35 12.20
CA VAL A 142 -26.81 22.62 11.56
C VAL A 142 -25.38 22.64 11.03
N CYS A 143 -24.49 21.82 11.58
CA CYS A 143 -23.09 21.67 11.14
C CYS A 143 -22.90 20.70 9.97
N VAL A 144 -23.91 19.93 9.56
CA VAL A 144 -23.77 18.99 8.43
C VAL A 144 -23.53 19.79 7.15
N ASP A 145 -22.42 19.49 6.47
CA ASP A 145 -22.01 20.10 5.20
C ASP A 145 -22.10 21.63 5.13
N ASN A 146 -21.88 22.33 6.25
CA ASN A 146 -22.03 23.79 6.33
C ASN A 146 -20.95 24.45 7.22
N ASP A 147 -19.92 24.99 6.59
CA ASP A 147 -18.77 25.62 7.26
C ASP A 147 -19.13 26.92 8.00
N ASP A 148 -20.02 27.74 7.43
CA ASP A 148 -20.49 28.98 8.05
C ASP A 148 -21.17 28.70 9.39
N ASN A 149 -21.92 27.60 9.47
CA ASN A 149 -22.56 27.15 10.70
C ASN A 149 -21.57 26.56 11.70
N ARG A 150 -20.57 25.80 11.24
CA ARG A 150 -19.46 25.33 12.10
C ARG A 150 -18.71 26.51 12.71
N SER A 151 -18.44 27.56 11.93
CA SER A 151 -17.88 28.83 12.43
C SER A 151 -18.78 29.46 13.49
N ALA A 152 -20.09 29.59 13.22
CA ALA A 152 -21.02 30.18 14.17
C ALA A 152 -21.14 29.37 15.48
N VAL A 153 -21.07 28.03 15.41
CA VAL A 153 -21.02 27.15 16.58
C VAL A 153 -19.72 27.39 17.36
N LEU A 154 -18.58 27.49 16.68
CA LEU A 154 -17.29 27.78 17.30
C LEU A 154 -17.31 29.13 18.04
N ASP A 155 -17.72 30.19 17.35
CA ASP A 155 -17.79 31.56 17.87
C ASP A 155 -18.73 31.68 19.07
N SER A 156 -19.76 30.83 19.11
CA SER A 156 -20.74 30.78 20.21
C SER A 156 -20.24 29.98 21.42
N GLY A 157 -19.01 29.46 21.40
CA GLY A 157 -18.43 28.60 22.42
C GLY A 157 -19.05 27.20 22.42
N GLY A 158 -19.47 26.73 21.24
CA GLY A 158 -20.13 25.43 21.08
C GLY A 158 -19.20 24.25 21.35
N LEU A 159 -17.98 24.35 20.81
CA LEU A 159 -16.93 23.35 21.02
C LEU A 159 -16.60 23.16 22.51
N ASP A 160 -16.62 24.22 23.32
CA ASP A 160 -16.29 24.16 24.74
C ASP A 160 -17.26 23.24 25.52
N PHE A 161 -18.57 23.30 25.23
CA PHE A 161 -19.52 22.43 25.93
C PHE A 161 -19.49 21.01 25.37
N LEU A 162 -19.20 20.83 24.07
CA LEU A 162 -19.07 19.50 23.47
C LEU A 162 -17.91 18.74 24.13
N LEU A 163 -16.74 19.38 24.22
CA LEU A 163 -15.55 18.82 24.89
C LEU A 163 -15.78 18.61 26.39
N ARG A 164 -16.41 19.57 27.08
CA ARG A 164 -16.76 19.40 28.50
C ARG A 164 -17.71 18.24 28.74
N GLY A 165 -18.63 17.97 27.81
CA GLY A 165 -19.54 16.82 27.87
C GLY A 165 -18.81 15.47 27.82
N LEU A 166 -17.63 15.43 27.21
CA LEU A 166 -16.76 14.24 27.13
C LEU A 166 -15.75 14.13 28.28
N GLY A 167 -15.60 15.18 29.11
CA GLY A 167 -14.60 15.24 30.18
C GLY A 167 -14.86 14.27 31.35
N SER A 168 -13.94 14.25 32.32
CA SER A 168 -13.95 13.31 33.45
C SER A 168 -14.43 13.94 34.77
N PRO A 169 -15.37 13.31 35.52
CA PRO A 169 -16.36 12.35 35.03
C PRO A 169 -17.33 13.03 34.05
N PRO A 170 -17.97 12.28 33.12
CA PRO A 170 -18.88 12.88 32.16
C PRO A 170 -20.04 13.53 32.94
N PRO A 171 -20.32 14.83 32.72
CA PRO A 171 -21.40 15.51 33.44
C PRO A 171 -22.80 15.14 32.90
N LEU A 172 -22.87 14.33 31.84
CA LEU A 172 -24.08 13.98 31.11
C LEU A 172 -24.46 12.51 31.31
N ASP A 173 -25.74 12.23 31.16
CA ASP A 173 -26.31 10.89 31.10
C ASP A 173 -25.68 10.09 29.94
N GLU A 174 -25.33 8.82 30.20
CA GLU A 174 -24.71 7.91 29.23
C GLU A 174 -25.58 7.78 27.95
N ALA A 175 -26.90 7.89 28.10
CA ALA A 175 -27.86 7.87 26.99
C ALA A 175 -27.77 9.08 26.03
N LEU A 176 -27.01 10.13 26.40
CA LEU A 176 -26.77 11.33 25.58
C LEU A 176 -25.45 11.28 24.81
N LEU A 177 -24.53 10.40 25.19
CA LEU A 177 -23.20 10.31 24.58
C LEU A 177 -23.20 10.04 23.06
N PRO A 178 -24.10 9.22 22.49
CA PRO A 178 -24.15 9.03 21.04
C PRO A 178 -24.49 10.34 20.31
N VAL A 179 -25.39 11.14 20.88
CA VAL A 179 -25.81 12.43 20.30
C VAL A 179 -24.72 13.47 20.47
N LEU A 180 -24.05 13.49 21.63
CA LEU A 180 -22.93 14.38 21.91
C LEU A 180 -21.75 14.13 20.96
N THR A 181 -21.34 12.86 20.82
CA THR A 181 -20.23 12.46 19.93
C THR A 181 -20.59 12.67 18.47
N GLY A 182 -21.84 12.43 18.06
CA GLY A 182 -22.32 12.77 16.71
C GLY A 182 -22.33 14.27 16.43
N ALA A 183 -22.73 15.10 17.41
CA ALA A 183 -22.68 16.55 17.27
C ALA A 183 -21.23 17.06 17.15
N LEU A 184 -20.31 16.51 17.95
CA LEU A 184 -18.88 16.82 17.85
C LEU A 184 -18.31 16.39 16.49
N LEU A 185 -18.65 15.18 16.01
CA LEU A 185 -18.23 14.68 14.71
C LEU A 185 -18.57 15.66 13.59
N ASN A 186 -19.84 16.08 13.52
CA ASN A 186 -20.30 17.02 12.49
C ASN A 186 -19.71 18.42 12.64
N ALA A 187 -19.36 18.83 13.87
CA ALA A 187 -18.73 20.13 14.11
C ALA A 187 -17.27 20.16 13.62
N VAL A 188 -16.54 19.05 13.70
CA VAL A 188 -15.10 18.98 13.34
C VAL A 188 -14.82 18.48 11.93
N VAL A 189 -15.80 17.88 11.25
CA VAL A 189 -15.60 17.29 9.91
C VAL A 189 -15.23 18.37 8.89
N ASP A 190 -14.12 18.15 8.20
CA ASP A 190 -13.59 18.95 7.08
C ASP A 190 -13.52 20.47 7.29
N TYR A 191 -13.43 20.93 8.55
CA TYR A 191 -13.38 22.36 8.88
C TYR A 191 -12.19 22.73 9.76
N GLU A 192 -11.13 23.23 9.11
CA GLU A 192 -9.81 23.48 9.70
C GLU A 192 -9.84 24.39 10.94
N HIS A 193 -10.71 25.41 10.97
CA HIS A 193 -10.79 26.34 12.10
C HIS A 193 -11.30 25.66 13.39
N VAL A 194 -12.33 24.82 13.30
CA VAL A 194 -12.82 24.06 14.46
C VAL A 194 -11.80 23.00 14.87
N GLN A 195 -11.13 22.35 13.92
CA GLN A 195 -10.07 21.39 14.21
C GLN A 195 -8.89 22.03 14.95
N ALA A 196 -8.43 23.21 14.51
CA ALA A 196 -7.40 23.96 15.21
C ALA A 196 -7.82 24.33 16.64
N ALA A 197 -9.05 24.81 16.82
CA ALA A 197 -9.59 25.14 18.14
C ALA A 197 -9.77 23.89 19.03
N PHE A 198 -10.09 22.73 18.45
CA PHE A 198 -10.16 21.45 19.15
C PHE A 198 -8.79 21.08 19.72
N VAL A 199 -7.73 21.24 18.93
CA VAL A 199 -6.36 20.99 19.38
C VAL A 199 -5.92 21.97 20.47
N GLU A 200 -6.20 23.27 20.29
CA GLU A 200 -5.89 24.31 21.29
C GLU A 200 -6.55 24.03 22.65
N LYS A 201 -7.75 23.44 22.64
CA LYS A 201 -8.54 23.10 23.83
C LYS A 201 -8.24 21.71 24.38
N ASP A 202 -7.08 21.14 24.05
CA ASP A 202 -6.63 19.82 24.52
C ASP A 202 -7.57 18.67 24.10
N GLY A 203 -8.27 18.84 22.97
CA GLY A 203 -9.30 17.93 22.51
C GLY A 203 -8.81 16.49 22.32
N TYR A 204 -7.55 16.30 21.88
CA TYR A 204 -6.96 14.97 21.73
C TYR A 204 -6.85 14.20 23.05
N ASN A 205 -6.48 14.88 24.14
CA ASN A 205 -6.37 14.23 25.45
C ASN A 205 -7.75 13.94 26.03
N ILE A 206 -8.71 14.84 25.81
CA ILE A 206 -10.11 14.67 26.23
C ILE A 206 -10.72 13.46 25.51
N ILE A 207 -10.62 13.39 24.18
CA ILE A 207 -11.20 12.28 23.40
C ILE A 207 -10.48 10.95 23.67
N ALA A 208 -9.15 10.96 23.87
CA ALA A 208 -8.40 9.75 24.23
C ALA A 208 -8.84 9.20 25.59
N TRP A 209 -8.97 10.06 26.61
CA TRP A 209 -9.46 9.68 27.92
C TRP A 209 -10.90 9.14 27.85
N PHE A 210 -11.76 9.83 27.10
CA PHE A 210 -13.14 9.46 26.88
C PHE A 210 -13.26 8.06 26.26
N LEU A 211 -12.58 7.84 25.12
CA LEU A 211 -12.55 6.56 24.42
C LEU A 211 -12.00 5.46 25.31
N LYS A 212 -10.91 5.73 26.04
CA LYS A 212 -10.32 4.75 26.96
C LYS A 212 -11.31 4.25 28.00
N THR A 213 -12.09 5.15 28.58
CA THR A 213 -13.09 4.82 29.59
C THR A 213 -14.23 3.99 29.00
N HIS A 214 -14.79 4.40 27.86
CA HIS A 214 -15.98 3.78 27.28
C HIS A 214 -15.68 2.46 26.56
N VAL A 215 -14.54 2.36 25.87
CA VAL A 215 -14.06 1.10 25.30
C VAL A 215 -13.88 0.08 26.42
N GLN A 216 -13.19 0.42 27.51
CA GLN A 216 -13.02 -0.50 28.63
C GLN A 216 -14.34 -0.96 29.25
N HIS A 217 -15.35 -0.08 29.32
CA HIS A 217 -16.69 -0.44 29.78
C HIS A 217 -17.35 -1.48 28.86
N VAL A 218 -17.36 -1.23 27.54
CA VAL A 218 -17.93 -2.15 26.53
C VAL A 218 -17.21 -3.50 26.53
N LEU A 219 -15.88 -3.50 26.63
CA LEU A 219 -15.08 -4.73 26.59
C LEU A 219 -15.26 -5.63 27.83
N LYS A 220 -15.58 -5.02 28.99
CA LYS A 220 -15.80 -5.72 30.28
C LYS A 220 -17.26 -6.12 30.51
N ALA A 221 -18.21 -5.61 29.73
CA ALA A 221 -19.61 -5.92 29.93
C ALA A 221 -19.90 -7.39 29.56
N ASP A 222 -20.27 -8.20 30.55
CA ASP A 222 -20.71 -9.60 30.34
C ASP A 222 -22.11 -9.70 29.69
N GLY A 223 -22.80 -8.58 29.48
CA GLY A 223 -24.09 -8.47 28.81
C GLY A 223 -24.00 -8.01 27.35
N GLN A 224 -25.14 -7.86 26.69
CA GLN A 224 -25.21 -7.11 25.43
C GLN A 224 -24.95 -5.62 25.75
N PRO A 225 -23.82 -5.01 25.33
CA PRO A 225 -23.69 -3.56 25.41
C PRO A 225 -24.89 -2.93 24.67
N GLN A 226 -25.48 -1.89 25.25
CA GLN A 226 -26.54 -1.15 24.57
C GLN A 226 -25.98 -0.62 23.24
N GLY A 227 -26.71 -0.74 22.13
CA GLY A 227 -26.23 -0.31 20.80
C GLY A 227 -25.74 1.15 20.76
N SER A 228 -26.23 1.99 21.68
CA SER A 228 -25.76 3.35 21.93
C SER A 228 -24.27 3.43 22.30
N ALA A 229 -23.73 2.50 23.08
CA ALA A 229 -22.33 2.52 23.51
C ALA A 229 -21.36 2.26 22.35
N LEU A 230 -21.70 1.33 21.45
CA LEU A 230 -20.91 1.07 20.24
C LEU A 230 -20.92 2.28 19.31
N GLN A 231 -22.09 2.86 19.06
CA GLN A 231 -22.22 4.08 18.26
C GLN A 231 -21.39 5.23 18.83
N THR A 232 -21.38 5.40 20.15
CA THR A 232 -20.58 6.41 20.85
C THR A 232 -19.08 6.23 20.59
N ILE A 233 -18.58 4.99 20.66
CA ILE A 233 -17.17 4.67 20.38
C ILE A 233 -16.86 4.94 18.91
N THR A 234 -17.69 4.46 17.98
CA THR A 234 -17.49 4.66 16.55
C THR A 234 -17.46 6.15 16.18
N PHE A 235 -18.38 6.95 16.71
CA PHE A 235 -18.36 8.40 16.49
C PHE A 235 -17.16 9.07 17.13
N GLY A 236 -16.74 8.66 18.33
CA GLY A 236 -15.53 9.18 18.97
C GLY A 236 -14.25 8.85 18.18
N CYS A 237 -14.15 7.65 17.61
CA CYS A 237 -13.04 7.29 16.71
C CYS A 237 -13.09 8.14 15.43
N ARG A 238 -14.27 8.31 14.81
CA ARG A 238 -14.44 9.15 13.61
C ARG A 238 -14.12 10.62 13.87
N VAL A 239 -14.40 11.15 15.06
CA VAL A 239 -13.95 12.50 15.46
C VAL A 239 -12.44 12.59 15.27
N VAL A 240 -11.65 11.62 15.76
CA VAL A 240 -10.19 11.61 15.57
C VAL A 240 -9.82 11.37 14.10
N GLY A 241 -10.54 10.50 13.40
CA GLY A 241 -10.35 10.22 11.98
C GLY A 241 -10.42 11.47 11.09
N ASN A 242 -11.30 12.42 11.40
CA ASN A 242 -11.40 13.68 10.65
C ASN A 242 -10.15 14.57 10.70
N PHE A 243 -9.22 14.31 11.63
CA PHE A 243 -7.96 15.06 11.74
C PHE A 243 -6.83 14.41 10.93
N VAL A 244 -7.01 13.19 10.43
CA VAL A 244 -5.96 12.42 9.76
C VAL A 244 -5.47 13.12 8.48
N GLU A 245 -6.37 13.75 7.74
CA GLU A 245 -6.03 14.47 6.50
C GLU A 245 -5.28 15.79 6.78
N THR A 246 -5.42 16.33 7.99
CA THR A 246 -4.83 17.61 8.42
C THR A 246 -3.37 17.41 8.84
N LYS A 247 -2.47 17.31 7.85
CA LYS A 247 -1.03 16.98 8.04
C LYS A 247 -0.31 17.75 9.15
N HIS A 248 -0.64 19.02 9.37
CA HIS A 248 0.01 19.86 10.38
C HIS A 248 -0.39 19.51 11.83
N GLN A 249 -1.48 18.77 12.04
CA GLN A 249 -1.99 18.39 13.35
C GLN A 249 -1.47 17.01 13.81
N MET A 250 -0.99 16.18 12.88
CA MET A 250 -0.48 14.84 13.18
C MET A 250 0.72 14.81 14.15
N PRO A 251 1.69 15.74 14.09
CA PRO A 251 2.72 15.82 15.13
C PRO A 251 2.13 16.04 16.53
N ILE A 252 1.02 16.78 16.65
CA ILE A 252 0.34 17.03 17.93
C ILE A 252 -0.43 15.79 18.36
N PHE A 253 -1.14 15.11 17.45
CA PHE A 253 -1.80 13.82 17.72
C PHE A 253 -0.82 12.76 18.28
N VAL A 254 0.37 12.68 17.70
CA VAL A 254 1.44 11.78 18.15
C VAL A 254 1.98 12.23 19.51
N SER A 255 2.29 13.52 19.70
CA SER A 255 2.90 14.02 20.95
C SER A 255 1.93 14.19 22.12
N SER A 256 0.62 14.27 21.90
CA SER A 256 -0.38 14.37 22.97
C SER A 256 -0.56 13.06 23.75
N GLY A 257 -0.11 11.92 23.19
CA GLY A 257 -0.38 10.58 23.75
C GLY A 257 -1.73 10.01 23.34
N CYS A 258 -2.52 10.72 22.53
CA CYS A 258 -3.74 10.18 21.93
C CYS A 258 -3.41 8.98 21.03
N PHE A 259 -2.40 9.12 20.15
CA PHE A 259 -1.91 8.02 19.32
C PHE A 259 -1.53 6.76 20.13
N ALA A 260 -0.71 6.91 21.18
CA ALA A 260 -0.34 5.80 22.07
C ALA A 260 -1.57 5.17 22.77
N THR A 261 -2.58 5.99 23.10
CA THR A 261 -3.83 5.50 23.69
C THR A 261 -4.62 4.64 22.69
N PHE A 262 -4.66 4.98 21.41
CA PHE A 262 -5.31 4.13 20.40
C PHE A 262 -4.63 2.76 20.28
N VAL A 263 -3.30 2.72 20.31
CA VAL A 263 -2.54 1.46 20.32
C VAL A 263 -2.85 0.61 21.57
N ASP A 264 -2.89 1.23 22.76
CA ASP A 264 -3.26 0.58 24.04
C ASP A 264 -4.70 0.04 24.01
N LEU A 265 -5.63 0.80 23.42
CA LEU A 265 -7.03 0.37 23.30
C LEU A 265 -7.21 -0.79 22.33
N LEU A 266 -6.50 -0.78 21.21
CA LEU A 266 -6.49 -1.88 20.27
C LEU A 266 -5.98 -3.16 20.95
N GLN A 267 -4.87 -3.07 21.69
CA GLN A 267 -4.34 -4.19 22.46
C GLN A 267 -5.35 -4.72 23.48
N THR A 268 -5.98 -3.82 24.24
CA THR A 268 -7.01 -4.17 25.23
C THR A 268 -8.20 -4.88 24.57
N ALA A 269 -8.65 -4.39 23.41
CA ALA A 269 -9.74 -4.97 22.66
C ALA A 269 -9.41 -6.40 22.17
N VAL A 270 -8.22 -6.62 21.60
CA VAL A 270 -7.76 -7.96 21.19
C VAL A 270 -7.63 -8.91 22.37
N GLN A 271 -7.07 -8.47 23.50
CA GLN A 271 -6.97 -9.28 24.71
C GLN A 271 -8.35 -9.70 25.23
N SER A 272 -9.33 -8.79 25.15
CA SER A 272 -10.71 -9.08 25.56
C SER A 272 -11.41 -10.12 24.66
N LEU A 273 -10.99 -10.29 23.41
CA LEU A 273 -11.50 -11.34 22.54
C LEU A 273 -11.08 -12.71 23.05
N LYS A 274 -9.83 -12.86 23.48
CA LYS A 274 -9.29 -14.13 24.00
C LYS A 274 -9.96 -14.59 25.28
N SER A 275 -10.32 -13.64 26.15
CA SER A 275 -11.01 -13.97 27.40
C SER A 275 -12.50 -14.25 27.21
N SER A 276 -13.05 -14.01 26.02
CA SER A 276 -14.48 -14.22 25.76
C SER A 276 -14.78 -15.70 25.57
N PRO A 277 -15.82 -16.25 26.22
CA PRO A 277 -16.25 -17.62 25.96
C PRO A 277 -16.67 -17.73 24.50
N SER A 278 -16.10 -18.71 23.79
CA SER A 278 -16.30 -18.86 22.35
C SER A 278 -17.76 -19.02 21.94
N SER A 279 -18.66 -19.42 22.84
CA SER A 279 -20.09 -19.59 22.56
C SER A 279 -20.88 -18.29 22.32
N ASN A 280 -20.35 -17.10 22.64
CA ASN A 280 -21.09 -15.83 22.54
C ASN A 280 -20.69 -14.98 21.32
N ILE A 281 -21.19 -15.37 20.14
CA ILE A 281 -20.86 -14.72 18.85
C ILE A 281 -21.20 -13.23 18.84
N SER A 282 -22.34 -12.82 19.42
CA SER A 282 -22.76 -11.42 19.41
C SER A 282 -21.84 -10.52 20.25
N GLN A 283 -21.34 -10.99 21.39
CA GLN A 283 -20.32 -10.25 22.16
C GLN A 283 -19.01 -10.10 21.39
N ILE A 284 -18.61 -11.16 20.68
CA ILE A 284 -17.42 -11.11 19.83
C ILE A 284 -17.61 -10.09 18.70
N GLN A 285 -18.79 -10.07 18.06
CA GLN A 285 -19.09 -9.10 16.99
C GLN A 285 -19.00 -7.66 17.49
N HIS A 286 -19.52 -7.36 18.67
CA HIS A 286 -19.40 -6.02 19.27
C HIS A 286 -17.95 -5.62 19.53
N LYS A 287 -17.11 -6.57 19.97
CA LYS A 287 -15.67 -6.33 20.15
C LYS A 287 -14.95 -6.12 18.81
N ILE A 288 -15.37 -6.82 17.75
CA ILE A 288 -14.87 -6.62 16.38
C ILE A 288 -15.23 -5.23 15.87
N VAL A 289 -16.46 -4.73 16.11
CA VAL A 289 -16.85 -3.35 15.74
C VAL A 289 -15.97 -2.31 16.42
N VAL A 290 -15.62 -2.51 17.70
CA VAL A 290 -14.69 -1.63 18.41
C VAL A 290 -13.28 -1.70 17.81
N LEU A 291 -12.81 -2.90 17.49
CA LEU A 291 -11.50 -3.09 16.85
C LEU A 291 -11.43 -2.41 15.49
N ASP A 292 -12.46 -2.58 14.66
CA ASP A 292 -12.55 -1.96 13.35
C ASP A 292 -12.50 -0.43 13.43
N ALA A 293 -13.29 0.18 14.31
CA ALA A 293 -13.25 1.62 14.51
C ALA A 293 -11.88 2.15 14.96
N LEU A 294 -11.16 1.41 15.81
CA LEU A 294 -9.79 1.77 16.24
C LEU A 294 -8.77 1.56 15.11
N CYS A 295 -8.89 0.43 14.38
CA CYS A 295 -8.04 0.10 13.25
C CYS A 295 -8.17 1.10 12.11
N ALA A 296 -9.40 1.54 11.79
CA ALA A 296 -9.65 2.54 10.74
C ALA A 296 -8.88 3.84 11.01
N VAL A 297 -8.95 4.37 12.25
CA VAL A 297 -8.21 5.59 12.63
C VAL A 297 -6.70 5.39 12.52
N LEU A 298 -6.17 4.27 13.02
CA LEU A 298 -4.74 3.98 12.94
C LEU A 298 -4.28 3.74 11.50
N HIS A 299 -5.08 3.07 10.69
CA HIS A 299 -4.85 2.82 9.28
C HIS A 299 -4.72 4.14 8.53
N ASP A 300 -5.75 4.97 8.58
CA ASP A 300 -5.79 6.22 7.82
C ASP A 300 -4.65 7.15 8.30
N ALA A 301 -4.45 7.26 9.62
CA ALA A 301 -3.38 8.05 10.21
C ALA A 301 -1.98 7.61 9.74
N THR A 302 -1.77 6.29 9.62
CA THR A 302 -0.47 5.74 9.22
C THR A 302 -0.28 5.81 7.71
N GLU A 303 -1.31 5.55 6.90
CA GLU A 303 -1.22 5.58 5.44
C GLU A 303 -0.91 7.00 4.93
N LEU A 304 -1.54 8.01 5.52
CA LEU A 304 -1.46 9.39 5.02
C LEU A 304 -0.34 10.23 5.66
N ASN A 305 0.28 9.76 6.74
CA ASN A 305 1.19 10.60 7.51
C ASN A 305 2.47 9.90 8.03
N GLU A 306 3.63 10.38 7.55
CA GLU A 306 4.95 9.90 7.95
C GLU A 306 5.27 10.16 9.43
N PHE A 307 4.73 11.22 10.06
CA PHE A 307 4.97 11.46 11.49
C PHE A 307 4.34 10.37 12.36
N VAL A 308 3.20 9.81 11.95
CA VAL A 308 2.55 8.68 12.64
C VAL A 308 3.38 7.41 12.43
N GLN A 309 3.86 7.17 11.21
CA GLN A 309 4.76 6.06 10.89
C GLN A 309 6.04 6.11 11.75
N VAL A 310 6.68 7.27 11.87
CA VAL A 310 7.85 7.50 12.72
C VAL A 310 7.49 7.47 14.22
N GLY A 311 6.26 7.87 14.56
CA GLY A 311 5.69 7.79 15.91
C GLY A 311 5.74 6.38 16.50
N PHE A 312 5.45 5.35 15.70
CA PHE A 312 5.52 3.96 16.14
C PHE A 312 6.92 3.56 16.66
N CYS A 313 7.97 4.01 15.98
CA CYS A 313 9.36 3.71 16.35
C CYS A 313 9.87 4.62 17.47
N SER A 314 9.61 5.93 17.36
CA SER A 314 10.10 6.93 18.32
C SER A 314 9.45 6.82 19.70
N GLN A 315 8.22 6.28 19.80
CA GLN A 315 7.52 6.04 21.06
C GLN A 315 7.57 4.58 21.53
N ASP A 316 8.35 3.72 20.87
CA ASP A 316 8.46 2.28 21.19
C ASP A 316 7.10 1.54 21.24
N LEU A 317 6.17 1.93 20.38
CA LEU A 317 4.82 1.34 20.31
C LEU A 317 4.78 0.09 19.42
N LEU A 318 5.71 -0.01 18.47
CA LEU A 318 5.72 -1.09 17.48
C LEU A 318 5.78 -2.51 18.09
N PRO A 319 6.61 -2.82 19.11
CA PRO A 319 6.62 -4.16 19.71
C PRO A 319 5.27 -4.58 20.32
N SER A 320 4.57 -3.64 20.95
CA SER A 320 3.24 -3.89 21.51
C SER A 320 2.21 -4.08 20.39
N PHE A 321 2.28 -3.28 19.34
CA PHE A 321 1.42 -3.41 18.17
C PHE A 321 1.61 -4.76 17.45
N LEU A 322 2.86 -5.19 17.23
CA LEU A 322 3.16 -6.50 16.66
C LEU A 322 2.58 -7.62 17.53
N SER A 323 2.75 -7.53 18.85
CA SER A 323 2.16 -8.52 19.77
C SER A 323 0.64 -8.56 19.60
N THR A 324 -0.02 -7.41 19.54
CA THR A 324 -1.48 -7.30 19.30
C THR A 324 -1.92 -8.01 18.02
N VAL A 325 -1.16 -7.88 16.92
CA VAL A 325 -1.47 -8.58 15.66
C VAL A 325 -1.31 -10.09 15.76
N GLU A 326 -0.25 -10.58 16.42
CA GLU A 326 -0.09 -12.02 16.68
C GLU A 326 -1.23 -12.56 17.54
N GLU A 327 -1.64 -11.80 18.55
CA GLU A 327 -2.73 -12.17 19.44
C GLU A 327 -4.07 -12.25 18.70
N PHE A 328 -4.32 -11.32 17.78
CA PHE A 328 -5.52 -11.30 16.93
C PHE A 328 -5.51 -12.45 15.92
N ASP A 329 -4.39 -12.68 15.24
CA ASP A 329 -4.23 -13.79 14.31
C ASP A 329 -4.44 -15.15 15.02
N ALA A 330 -3.90 -15.32 16.24
CA ALA A 330 -4.15 -16.52 17.04
C ALA A 330 -5.64 -16.70 17.38
N PHE A 331 -6.36 -15.61 17.67
CA PHE A 331 -7.80 -15.65 17.89
C PHE A 331 -8.56 -16.08 16.62
N LEU A 332 -8.19 -15.54 15.46
CA LEU A 332 -8.81 -15.89 14.18
C LEU A 332 -8.62 -17.35 13.83
N ARG A 333 -7.46 -17.95 14.06
CA ARG A 333 -7.26 -19.37 13.80
C ARG A 333 -8.12 -20.27 14.67
N GLN A 334 -8.37 -19.86 15.91
CA GLN A 334 -9.21 -20.63 16.83
C GLN A 334 -10.70 -20.52 16.49
N ASN A 335 -11.13 -19.47 15.79
CA ASN A 335 -12.55 -19.14 15.60
C ASN A 335 -12.96 -18.87 14.13
N GLY A 336 -12.05 -18.96 13.17
CA GLY A 336 -12.21 -18.46 11.79
C GLY A 336 -13.35 -19.11 11.01
N ASP A 337 -13.61 -20.40 11.23
CA ASP A 337 -14.73 -21.13 10.62
C ASP A 337 -16.10 -20.51 10.95
N ARG A 338 -16.19 -19.71 12.01
CA ARG A 338 -17.42 -19.07 12.48
C ARG A 338 -17.70 -17.73 11.80
N PHE A 339 -16.66 -17.07 11.30
CA PHE A 339 -16.76 -15.76 10.65
C PHE A 339 -16.73 -15.87 9.12
N GLY A 340 -16.18 -16.94 8.55
CA GLY A 340 -16.00 -17.09 7.10
C GLY A 340 -17.20 -17.53 6.26
N LYS A 341 -18.43 -17.62 6.80
CA LYS A 341 -19.60 -18.22 6.10
C LYS A 341 -20.89 -17.41 6.05
N SER A 342 -21.01 -16.24 6.68
CA SER A 342 -22.23 -15.42 6.57
C SER A 342 -22.24 -14.62 5.26
N LYS A 343 -22.47 -15.30 4.13
CA LYS A 343 -22.83 -14.63 2.86
C LYS A 343 -24.31 -14.21 2.80
N GLU A 344 -25.06 -14.33 3.89
CA GLU A 344 -26.48 -14.00 3.93
C GLU A 344 -26.72 -12.64 4.59
N ASN A 345 -26.78 -11.61 3.73
CA ASN A 345 -27.70 -10.45 3.78
C ASN A 345 -27.68 -9.43 4.94
N ASP A 346 -26.76 -9.46 5.91
CA ASP A 346 -26.62 -8.33 6.85
C ASP A 346 -25.55 -7.34 6.35
N GLU A 347 -25.96 -6.27 5.66
CA GLU A 347 -25.09 -5.16 5.22
C GLU A 347 -24.39 -4.43 6.39
N ASP A 348 -24.81 -4.68 7.64
CA ASP A 348 -24.31 -4.03 8.85
C ASP A 348 -23.26 -4.85 9.63
N GLN A 349 -22.86 -6.05 9.17
CA GLN A 349 -21.82 -6.84 9.84
C GLN A 349 -20.42 -6.41 9.39
N VAL A 350 -19.64 -5.85 10.30
CA VAL A 350 -18.20 -5.58 10.11
C VAL A 350 -17.47 -6.86 9.72
N ASP A 351 -16.76 -6.81 8.59
CA ASP A 351 -15.94 -7.93 8.13
C ASP A 351 -14.64 -7.97 8.94
N VAL A 352 -14.37 -9.12 9.56
CA VAL A 352 -13.10 -9.39 10.24
C VAL A 352 -11.90 -9.15 9.32
N LYS A 353 -12.09 -9.35 8.02
CA LYS A 353 -11.09 -9.08 7.00
C LYS A 353 -10.69 -7.60 6.95
N ASP A 354 -11.61 -6.67 7.14
CA ASP A 354 -11.30 -5.23 7.15
C ASP A 354 -10.33 -4.90 8.30
N VAL A 355 -10.54 -5.52 9.47
CA VAL A 355 -9.61 -5.42 10.60
C VAL A 355 -8.24 -6.02 10.26
N GLN A 356 -8.19 -7.19 9.61
CA GLN A 356 -6.93 -7.81 9.18
C GLN A 356 -6.16 -6.92 8.19
N ASP A 357 -6.85 -6.42 7.17
CA ASP A 357 -6.28 -5.58 6.12
C ASP A 357 -5.78 -4.25 6.70
N ALA A 358 -6.51 -3.65 7.64
CA ALA A 358 -6.07 -2.44 8.35
C ALA A 358 -4.80 -2.69 9.19
N LEU A 359 -4.77 -3.77 9.99
CA LEU A 359 -3.59 -4.13 10.81
C LEU A 359 -2.35 -4.41 9.94
N GLU A 360 -2.54 -5.11 8.84
CA GLU A 360 -1.49 -5.36 7.85
C GLU A 360 -0.92 -4.05 7.32
N LYS A 361 -1.78 -3.18 6.78
CA LYS A 361 -1.38 -1.93 6.13
C LYS A 361 -0.70 -0.97 7.10
N VAL A 362 -1.14 -0.90 8.37
CA VAL A 362 -0.45 -0.11 9.41
C VAL A 362 1.00 -0.59 9.56
N ILE A 363 1.23 -1.88 9.78
CA ILE A 363 2.59 -2.41 9.97
C ILE A 363 3.42 -2.22 8.71
N VAL A 364 2.91 -2.64 7.56
CA VAL A 364 3.66 -2.57 6.30
C VAL A 364 4.05 -1.12 5.98
N SER A 365 3.18 -0.14 6.25
CA SER A 365 3.46 1.29 6.06
C SER A 365 4.56 1.80 7.01
N VAL A 366 4.52 1.42 8.29
CA VAL A 366 5.57 1.76 9.27
C VAL A 366 6.94 1.24 8.80
N PHE A 367 6.98 0.00 8.29
CA PHE A 367 8.20 -0.62 7.79
C PHE A 367 8.62 -0.08 6.41
N ALA A 368 7.70 0.46 5.62
CA ALA A 368 7.97 1.05 4.32
C ALA A 368 8.63 2.44 4.44
N ASN A 369 8.48 3.13 5.57
CA ASN A 369 9.08 4.45 5.78
C ASN A 369 10.62 4.40 5.82
N ASP A 370 11.27 5.26 5.04
CA ASP A 370 12.74 5.33 4.92
C ASP A 370 13.43 5.78 6.21
N GLU A 371 12.81 6.67 7.01
CA GLU A 371 13.37 7.15 8.28
C GLU A 371 13.38 6.05 9.35
N ASN A 372 12.38 5.16 9.32
CA ASN A 372 12.31 4.04 10.23
C ASN A 372 13.28 2.90 9.87
N MET A 373 13.61 2.73 8.59
CA MET A 373 14.38 1.58 8.10
C MET A 373 15.69 1.34 8.88
N PRO A 374 16.57 2.35 9.14
CA PRO A 374 17.79 2.14 9.90
C PRO A 374 17.55 1.74 11.36
N LEU A 375 16.49 2.27 11.99
CA LEU A 375 16.11 1.95 13.37
C LEU A 375 15.54 0.53 13.48
N LEU A 376 14.65 0.16 12.56
CA LEU A 376 14.05 -1.17 12.48
C LEU A 376 15.09 -2.26 12.22
N ALA A 377 16.06 -2.00 11.34
CA ALA A 377 17.17 -2.93 11.09
C ALA A 377 18.07 -3.14 12.32
N GLN A 378 18.05 -2.23 13.30
CA GLN A 378 18.83 -2.34 14.54
C GLN A 378 18.00 -2.91 15.70
N SER A 379 16.67 -2.88 15.60
CA SER A 379 15.77 -3.35 16.66
C SER A 379 15.74 -4.88 16.74
N PHE A 380 16.52 -5.43 17.68
CA PHE A 380 16.51 -6.86 18.00
C PHE A 380 15.12 -7.38 18.41
N PRO A 381 14.34 -6.72 19.29
CA PRO A 381 13.01 -7.20 19.68
C PRO A 381 12.07 -7.32 18.48
N THR A 382 12.04 -6.27 17.64
CA THR A 382 11.18 -6.22 16.45
C THR A 382 11.55 -7.30 15.44
N VAL A 383 12.82 -7.40 15.04
CA VAL A 383 13.25 -8.39 14.04
C VAL A 383 13.13 -9.82 14.58
N SER A 384 13.42 -10.03 15.87
CA SER A 384 13.23 -11.34 16.51
C SER A 384 11.77 -11.79 16.50
N LYS A 385 10.83 -10.86 16.67
CA LYS A 385 9.39 -11.13 16.57
C LYS A 385 9.00 -11.57 15.16
N LEU A 386 9.46 -10.86 14.12
CA LEU A 386 9.22 -11.26 12.73
C LEU A 386 9.83 -12.63 12.40
N LYS A 387 11.05 -12.91 12.90
CA LYS A 387 11.66 -14.24 12.77
C LYS A 387 10.81 -15.32 13.44
N GLN A 388 10.27 -15.04 14.62
CA GLN A 388 9.39 -15.98 15.34
C GLN A 388 8.14 -16.30 14.51
N TRP A 389 7.53 -15.30 13.87
CA TRP A 389 6.37 -15.51 12.99
C TRP A 389 6.70 -16.42 11.81
N LEU A 390 7.86 -16.21 11.17
CA LEU A 390 8.35 -17.05 10.07
C LEU A 390 8.72 -18.48 10.50
N ASN A 391 9.10 -18.68 11.77
CA ASN A 391 9.49 -19.98 12.34
C ASN A 391 8.38 -20.69 13.10
N SER A 392 7.18 -20.10 13.19
CA SER A 392 6.11 -20.68 14.00
C SER A 392 5.85 -22.13 13.57
N ASP A 393 5.72 -23.06 14.52
CA ASP A 393 5.37 -24.48 14.24
C ASP A 393 4.08 -24.57 13.37
N GLN A 394 3.29 -23.51 13.44
CA GLN A 394 2.12 -23.22 12.65
C GLN A 394 2.36 -23.17 11.13
N VAL A 395 3.55 -22.80 10.66
CA VAL A 395 3.97 -22.91 9.25
C VAL A 395 3.85 -24.37 8.77
N ARG A 396 4.07 -25.33 9.68
CA ARG A 396 4.11 -26.78 9.37
C ARG A 396 2.76 -27.45 9.53
N GLU A 397 1.86 -26.91 10.36
CA GLU A 397 0.53 -27.45 10.65
C GLU A 397 -0.60 -26.86 9.78
N SER A 398 -0.32 -25.82 8.96
CA SER A 398 -1.28 -25.05 8.16
C SER A 398 -2.03 -25.80 7.05
N MET A 399 -1.99 -27.14 6.97
CA MET A 399 -2.77 -27.89 5.97
C MET A 399 -4.29 -27.87 6.20
N LEU A 400 -4.79 -27.37 7.35
CA LEU A 400 -6.18 -27.55 7.76
C LEU A 400 -6.96 -26.27 8.08
N CYS A 401 -6.34 -25.09 8.12
CA CYS A 401 -7.02 -23.84 8.49
C CYS A 401 -7.22 -22.94 7.26
N PHE A 402 -8.47 -22.57 6.98
CA PHE A 402 -8.90 -21.75 5.83
C PHE A 402 -8.51 -20.26 5.91
N SER A 403 -7.51 -19.88 6.72
CA SER A 403 -7.15 -18.48 6.95
C SER A 403 -5.65 -18.26 6.72
N VAL A 404 -5.35 -17.25 5.89
CA VAL A 404 -4.02 -16.66 5.74
C VAL A 404 -3.38 -16.53 7.11
N CYS A 405 -2.14 -16.99 7.23
CA CYS A 405 -1.30 -16.69 8.37
C CYS A 405 -0.85 -15.23 8.26
N LEU A 406 -1.71 -14.29 8.69
CA LEU A 406 -1.54 -12.84 8.59
C LEU A 406 -0.12 -12.42 9.02
N VAL A 407 0.38 -13.05 10.08
CA VAL A 407 1.72 -12.80 10.63
C VAL A 407 2.87 -13.20 9.69
N ILE A 408 2.76 -14.26 8.88
CA ILE A 408 3.81 -14.63 7.90
C ILE A 408 3.85 -13.61 6.77
N TRP A 409 2.69 -13.24 6.24
CA TRP A 409 2.56 -12.26 5.18
C TRP A 409 3.17 -10.92 5.61
N ILE A 410 2.77 -10.42 6.79
CA ILE A 410 3.32 -9.19 7.38
C ILE A 410 4.83 -9.32 7.62
N ALA A 411 5.32 -10.43 8.16
CA ALA A 411 6.75 -10.61 8.40
C ALA A 411 7.58 -10.57 7.11
N GLY A 412 7.10 -11.24 6.05
CA GLY A 412 7.73 -11.22 4.73
C GLY A 412 7.81 -9.80 4.16
N LEU A 413 6.68 -9.10 4.06
CA LEU A 413 6.64 -7.73 3.53
C LEU A 413 7.51 -6.76 4.36
N SER A 414 7.40 -6.83 5.69
CA SER A 414 8.14 -5.97 6.61
C SER A 414 9.65 -6.15 6.49
N LEU A 415 10.14 -7.40 6.44
CA LEU A 415 11.57 -7.66 6.22
C LEU A 415 12.03 -7.21 4.82
N GLY A 416 11.18 -7.38 3.80
CA GLY A 416 11.46 -6.87 2.46
C GLY A 416 11.61 -5.35 2.41
N ASN A 417 10.76 -4.62 3.13
CA ASN A 417 10.82 -3.16 3.23
C ASN A 417 12.05 -2.68 4.01
N VAL A 418 12.52 -3.43 5.02
CA VAL A 418 13.77 -3.09 5.72
C VAL A 418 15.00 -3.41 4.86
N ALA A 419 14.92 -4.42 4.00
CA ALA A 419 16.01 -4.88 3.14
C ALA A 419 16.22 -4.02 1.87
N ARG A 420 16.04 -2.70 1.94
CA ARG A 420 16.17 -1.79 0.78
C ARG A 420 17.55 -1.16 0.60
N SER A 421 18.51 -1.42 1.50
CA SER A 421 19.89 -0.95 1.40
C SER A 421 20.91 -2.04 1.72
N ASP A 422 22.15 -1.91 1.22
CA ASP A 422 23.22 -2.87 1.53
C ASP A 422 23.54 -2.93 3.04
N ASP A 423 23.49 -1.80 3.75
CA ASP A 423 23.74 -1.73 5.20
C ASP A 423 22.66 -2.51 5.98
N THR A 424 21.39 -2.24 5.69
CA THR A 424 20.27 -2.90 6.38
C THR A 424 20.20 -4.39 6.03
N CYS A 425 20.48 -4.77 4.76
CA CYS A 425 20.63 -6.16 4.37
C CYS A 425 21.76 -6.85 5.13
N GLY A 426 22.93 -6.19 5.26
CA GLY A 426 24.05 -6.68 6.03
C GLY A 426 23.68 -6.96 7.48
N LYS A 427 23.01 -6.02 8.15
CA LYS A 427 22.52 -6.18 9.53
C LYS A 427 21.51 -7.32 9.67
N LEU A 428 20.51 -7.39 8.80
CA LEU A 428 19.51 -8.46 8.83
C LEU A 428 20.13 -9.85 8.66
N VAL A 429 21.08 -9.99 7.73
CA VAL A 429 21.74 -11.28 7.46
C VAL A 429 22.73 -11.64 8.57
N GLN A 430 23.61 -10.72 8.96
CA GLN A 430 24.75 -11.03 9.82
C GLN A 430 24.44 -10.91 11.31
N ALA A 431 23.67 -9.89 11.73
CA ALA A 431 23.37 -9.65 13.13
C ALA A 431 22.08 -10.35 13.57
N HIS A 432 21.07 -10.37 12.71
CA HIS A 432 19.77 -10.95 13.04
C HIS A 432 19.58 -12.38 12.54
N ASP A 433 20.43 -12.90 11.65
CA ASP A 433 20.32 -14.27 11.11
C ASP A 433 18.89 -14.58 10.59
N VAL A 434 18.39 -13.72 9.69
CA VAL A 434 17.04 -13.88 9.11
C VAL A 434 16.97 -14.95 8.01
N VAL A 435 18.11 -15.45 7.54
CA VAL A 435 18.18 -16.38 6.39
C VAL A 435 17.52 -17.73 6.69
N PRO A 436 17.85 -18.43 7.79
CA PRO A 436 17.20 -19.72 8.11
C PRO A 436 15.67 -19.65 8.23
N PRO A 437 15.06 -18.69 8.98
CA PRO A 437 13.59 -18.62 9.07
C PRO A 437 12.92 -18.34 7.74
N LEU A 438 13.46 -17.41 6.93
CA LEU A 438 12.91 -17.10 5.61
C LEU A 438 12.93 -18.33 4.70
N LEU A 439 14.05 -19.07 4.70
CA LEU A 439 14.20 -20.24 3.84
C LEU A 439 13.29 -21.39 4.29
N ALA A 440 13.20 -21.66 5.60
CA ALA A 440 12.33 -22.69 6.14
C ALA A 440 10.86 -22.40 5.81
N CYS A 441 10.43 -21.15 6.03
CA CYS A 441 9.07 -20.70 5.70
C CYS A 441 8.78 -20.84 4.20
N LEU A 442 9.70 -20.37 3.35
CA LEU A 442 9.56 -20.46 1.90
C LEU A 442 9.50 -21.91 1.42
N ALA A 443 10.37 -22.79 1.92
CA ALA A 443 10.39 -24.20 1.52
C ALA A 443 9.07 -24.92 1.78
N VAL A 444 8.44 -24.67 2.93
CA VAL A 444 7.14 -25.26 3.27
C VAL A 444 6.04 -24.72 2.35
N ASN A 445 5.95 -23.39 2.18
CA ASN A 445 4.89 -22.79 1.37
C ASN A 445 5.05 -23.11 -0.13
N VAL A 446 6.29 -23.20 -0.65
CA VAL A 446 6.54 -23.66 -2.02
C VAL A 446 6.12 -25.12 -2.19
N SER A 447 6.44 -25.99 -1.22
CA SER A 447 6.02 -27.40 -1.27
C SER A 447 4.49 -27.52 -1.30
N ASN A 448 3.78 -26.73 -0.51
CA ASN A 448 2.31 -26.71 -0.48
C ASN A 448 1.74 -26.19 -1.80
N LEU A 449 2.28 -25.09 -2.32
CA LEU A 449 1.85 -24.51 -3.60
C LEU A 449 1.99 -25.52 -4.74
N VAL A 450 3.16 -26.17 -4.87
CA VAL A 450 3.43 -27.17 -5.92
C VAL A 450 2.56 -28.43 -5.77
N LYS A 451 2.20 -28.83 -4.55
CA LYS A 451 1.25 -29.92 -4.33
C LYS A 451 -0.16 -29.52 -4.75
N SER A 452 -0.60 -28.31 -4.42
CA SER A 452 -1.96 -27.82 -4.73
C SER A 452 -2.22 -27.69 -6.23
N THR A 453 -1.20 -27.43 -7.05
CA THR A 453 -1.35 -27.39 -8.51
C THR A 453 -1.64 -28.75 -9.15
N SER A 454 -1.47 -29.85 -8.40
CA SER A 454 -1.78 -31.21 -8.89
C SER A 454 -3.22 -31.66 -8.64
N THR A 455 -3.99 -30.92 -7.83
CA THR A 455 -5.37 -31.22 -7.47
C THR A 455 -6.30 -30.16 -8.08
N GLU A 456 -7.24 -30.55 -8.96
CA GLU A 456 -8.13 -29.62 -9.69
C GLU A 456 -9.01 -28.74 -8.77
N ASP A 457 -9.20 -29.14 -7.51
CA ASP A 457 -10.03 -28.42 -6.54
C ASP A 457 -9.20 -27.44 -5.70
N ARG A 458 -9.20 -26.17 -6.14
CA ARG A 458 -8.77 -24.95 -5.42
C ARG A 458 -7.28 -24.87 -5.06
N ARG A 459 -6.61 -23.91 -5.71
CA ARG A 459 -5.27 -23.45 -5.31
C ARG A 459 -5.31 -22.81 -3.93
N ASP A 460 -4.24 -23.04 -3.19
CA ASP A 460 -4.00 -22.43 -1.89
C ASP A 460 -3.57 -20.96 -2.08
N HIS A 461 -4.55 -20.07 -2.15
CA HIS A 461 -4.34 -18.62 -2.31
C HIS A 461 -3.47 -18.03 -1.19
N ASP A 462 -3.47 -18.66 -0.01
CA ASP A 462 -2.69 -18.20 1.14
C ASP A 462 -1.23 -18.59 0.98
N ALA A 463 -0.95 -19.79 0.45
CA ALA A 463 0.39 -20.17 0.04
C ALA A 463 0.95 -19.24 -1.05
N VAL A 464 0.13 -18.83 -2.05
CA VAL A 464 0.55 -17.87 -3.08
C VAL A 464 0.98 -16.54 -2.45
N LYS A 465 0.15 -15.98 -1.56
CA LYS A 465 0.46 -14.77 -0.80
C LYS A 465 1.77 -14.94 -0.01
N ASN A 466 1.86 -15.95 0.85
CA ASN A 466 3.04 -16.16 1.69
C ASN A 466 4.33 -16.34 0.86
N VAL A 467 4.29 -17.16 -0.20
CA VAL A 467 5.44 -17.31 -1.11
C VAL A 467 5.82 -15.98 -1.73
N ARG A 468 4.87 -15.16 -2.18
CA ARG A 468 5.15 -13.86 -2.78
C ARG A 468 5.82 -12.89 -1.79
N ALA A 469 5.28 -12.75 -0.58
CA ALA A 469 5.86 -11.85 0.43
C ALA A 469 7.26 -12.29 0.86
N VAL A 470 7.43 -13.57 1.19
CA VAL A 470 8.73 -14.11 1.64
C VAL A 470 9.76 -14.09 0.50
N SER A 471 9.37 -14.43 -0.73
CA SER A 471 10.26 -14.34 -1.89
C SER A 471 10.64 -12.90 -2.21
N GLY A 472 9.73 -11.93 -2.02
CA GLY A 472 10.05 -10.51 -2.14
C GLY A 472 11.15 -10.08 -1.17
N ALA A 473 11.06 -10.49 0.10
CA ALA A 473 12.10 -10.24 1.10
C ALA A 473 13.45 -10.86 0.72
N VAL A 474 13.45 -12.13 0.30
CA VAL A 474 14.66 -12.83 -0.17
C VAL A 474 15.23 -12.16 -1.42
N GLY A 475 14.38 -11.73 -2.35
CA GLY A 475 14.77 -10.98 -3.55
C GLY A 475 15.54 -9.71 -3.21
N ASN A 476 15.05 -8.93 -2.25
CA ASN A 476 15.72 -7.72 -1.78
C ASN A 476 17.04 -8.03 -1.07
N LEU A 477 17.06 -9.00 -0.14
CA LEU A 477 18.27 -9.39 0.59
C LEU A 477 19.39 -9.90 -0.34
N THR A 478 19.05 -10.58 -1.43
CA THR A 478 20.00 -11.10 -2.43
C THR A 478 20.55 -10.02 -3.37
N LEU A 479 20.07 -8.77 -3.30
CA LEU A 479 20.74 -7.63 -3.96
C LEU A 479 22.09 -7.31 -3.34
N SER A 480 22.23 -7.53 -2.03
CA SER A 480 23.49 -7.34 -1.30
C SER A 480 24.44 -8.54 -1.48
N ASN A 481 25.76 -8.30 -1.38
CA ASN A 481 26.73 -9.40 -1.45
C ASN A 481 26.63 -10.35 -0.25
N ALA A 482 26.42 -9.80 0.96
CA ALA A 482 26.27 -10.58 2.18
C ALA A 482 25.08 -11.55 2.09
N GLY A 483 23.92 -11.05 1.61
CA GLY A 483 22.74 -11.87 1.40
C GLY A 483 22.96 -12.99 0.38
N ARG A 484 23.59 -12.69 -0.77
CA ARG A 484 23.89 -13.75 -1.77
C ARG A 484 24.72 -14.88 -1.19
N VAL A 485 25.77 -14.57 -0.45
CA VAL A 485 26.66 -15.59 0.15
C VAL A 485 25.88 -16.43 1.18
N ALA A 486 25.11 -15.78 2.05
CA ALA A 486 24.35 -16.48 3.08
C ALA A 486 23.26 -17.39 2.48
N PHE A 487 22.47 -16.90 1.53
CA PHE A 487 21.42 -17.69 0.87
C PHE A 487 21.98 -18.79 -0.03
N GLN A 488 23.17 -18.59 -0.64
CA GLN A 488 23.86 -19.65 -1.39
C GLN A 488 24.23 -20.80 -0.45
N GLY A 489 24.88 -20.51 0.68
CA GLY A 489 25.23 -21.54 1.67
C GLY A 489 24.02 -22.26 2.27
N ALA A 490 22.87 -21.60 2.31
CA ALA A 490 21.61 -22.16 2.80
C ALA A 490 20.84 -22.98 1.76
N GLY A 491 21.18 -22.91 0.47
CA GLY A 491 20.53 -23.70 -0.58
C GLY A 491 19.22 -23.10 -1.14
N ILE A 492 19.12 -21.77 -1.24
CA ILE A 492 17.92 -21.08 -1.77
C ILE A 492 17.47 -21.57 -3.15
N LEU A 493 18.44 -21.88 -4.03
CA LEU A 493 18.16 -22.26 -5.42
C LEU A 493 17.34 -23.56 -5.51
N LYS A 494 17.59 -24.52 -4.62
CA LYS A 494 16.80 -25.76 -4.51
C LYS A 494 15.36 -25.48 -4.11
N VAL A 495 15.16 -24.52 -3.21
CA VAL A 495 13.82 -24.15 -2.71
C VAL A 495 12.99 -23.46 -3.79
N ILE A 496 13.57 -22.53 -4.57
CA ILE A 496 12.82 -21.78 -5.58
C ILE A 496 12.73 -22.47 -6.95
N ALA A 497 13.56 -23.50 -7.22
CA ALA A 497 13.57 -24.18 -8.51
C ALA A 497 12.20 -24.66 -9.00
N PRO A 498 11.32 -25.26 -8.15
CA PRO A 498 9.99 -25.67 -8.57
C PRO A 498 9.12 -24.52 -9.07
N LEU A 499 9.29 -23.32 -8.52
CA LEU A 499 8.49 -22.13 -8.87
C LEU A 499 8.71 -21.68 -10.31
N LEU A 500 9.88 -21.95 -10.88
CA LEU A 500 10.22 -21.60 -12.27
C LEU A 500 9.42 -22.43 -13.29
N SER A 501 8.80 -23.53 -12.86
CA SER A 501 8.06 -24.45 -13.72
C SER A 501 6.56 -24.45 -13.45
N LEU A 502 6.05 -23.51 -12.65
CA LEU A 502 4.61 -23.36 -12.47
C LEU A 502 3.96 -22.82 -13.75
N ASP A 503 2.73 -23.25 -14.00
CA ASP A 503 1.91 -22.79 -15.12
C ASP A 503 1.63 -21.29 -15.04
N ASP A 504 1.44 -20.68 -16.22
CA ASP A 504 1.22 -19.24 -16.36
C ASP A 504 -0.23 -18.87 -16.01
N ASP A 505 -0.47 -18.64 -14.71
CA ASP A 505 -1.66 -17.97 -14.20
C ASP A 505 -1.31 -16.56 -13.68
N LEU A 506 -2.23 -15.62 -13.84
CA LEU A 506 -2.13 -14.25 -13.33
C LEU A 506 -1.83 -14.21 -11.82
N GLU A 507 -2.42 -15.10 -11.01
CA GLU A 507 -2.16 -15.15 -9.56
C GLU A 507 -0.72 -15.61 -9.23
N ILE A 508 -0.18 -16.51 -10.05
CA ILE A 508 1.15 -17.12 -9.86
C ILE A 508 2.27 -16.26 -10.48
N LEU A 509 1.92 -15.35 -11.39
CA LEU A 509 2.88 -14.51 -12.11
C LEU A 509 3.81 -13.76 -11.15
N GLY A 510 3.29 -13.18 -10.06
CA GLY A 510 4.10 -12.50 -9.05
C GLY A 510 5.07 -13.41 -8.29
N VAL A 511 4.69 -14.67 -8.07
CA VAL A 511 5.55 -15.69 -7.47
C VAL A 511 6.68 -16.07 -8.43
N LYS A 512 6.37 -16.31 -9.71
CA LYS A 512 7.38 -16.56 -10.75
C LYS A 512 8.35 -15.38 -10.86
N GLN A 513 7.85 -14.15 -10.94
CA GLN A 513 8.68 -12.95 -11.03
C GLN A 513 9.70 -12.90 -9.89
N SER A 514 9.28 -13.22 -8.67
CA SER A 514 10.17 -13.27 -7.51
C SER A 514 11.24 -14.35 -7.64
N ALA A 515 10.88 -15.57 -8.09
CA ALA A 515 11.83 -16.66 -8.31
C ALA A 515 12.86 -16.34 -9.40
N PHE A 516 12.43 -15.72 -10.51
CA PHE A 516 13.32 -15.25 -11.57
C PHE A 516 14.27 -14.16 -11.06
N ALA A 517 13.75 -13.19 -10.31
CA ALA A 517 14.55 -12.11 -9.73
C ALA A 517 15.60 -12.62 -8.74
N ILE A 518 15.23 -13.55 -7.83
CA ILE A 518 16.16 -14.21 -6.92
C ILE A 518 17.22 -14.97 -7.72
N THR A 519 16.83 -15.78 -8.71
CA THR A 519 17.78 -16.54 -9.53
C THR A 519 18.78 -15.62 -10.25
N LYS A 520 18.31 -14.51 -10.83
CA LYS A 520 19.16 -13.48 -11.44
C LYS A 520 20.14 -12.89 -10.43
N ASN A 521 19.65 -12.49 -9.24
CA ASN A 521 20.49 -11.91 -8.21
C ASN A 521 21.57 -12.91 -7.75
N MET A 522 21.18 -14.16 -7.51
CA MET A 522 22.09 -15.24 -7.14
C MET A 522 23.14 -15.52 -8.21
N ALA A 523 22.79 -15.49 -9.49
CA ALA A 523 23.72 -15.68 -10.61
C ALA A 523 24.86 -14.65 -10.70
N ARG A 524 24.79 -13.54 -9.94
CA ARG A 524 25.90 -12.58 -9.78
C ARG A 524 27.00 -13.09 -8.86
N ASN A 525 26.71 -14.08 -8.02
CA ASN A 525 27.70 -14.80 -7.24
C ASN A 525 28.18 -16.01 -8.05
N SER A 526 29.49 -16.15 -8.18
CA SER A 526 30.08 -17.17 -9.04
C SER A 526 29.86 -18.62 -8.57
N ILE A 527 29.73 -18.85 -7.26
CA ILE A 527 29.47 -20.19 -6.71
C ILE A 527 28.01 -20.57 -6.97
N ALA A 528 27.08 -19.64 -6.70
CA ALA A 528 25.68 -19.84 -7.01
C ALA A 528 25.44 -19.98 -8.52
N ALA A 529 26.20 -19.26 -9.37
CA ALA A 529 26.14 -19.44 -10.82
C ALA A 529 26.52 -20.86 -11.24
N ASP A 530 27.56 -21.47 -10.63
CA ASP A 530 27.92 -22.87 -10.88
C ASP A 530 26.81 -23.84 -10.41
N GLU A 531 26.16 -23.53 -9.28
CA GLU A 531 25.02 -24.33 -8.76
C GLU A 531 23.81 -24.27 -9.69
N ILE A 532 23.53 -23.12 -10.33
CA ILE A 532 22.44 -22.98 -11.32
C ILE A 532 22.68 -23.90 -12.53
N VAL A 533 23.94 -24.07 -12.95
CA VAL A 533 24.34 -24.92 -14.07
C VAL A 533 24.35 -26.40 -13.70
N SER A 534 24.78 -26.71 -12.48
CA SER A 534 25.01 -28.08 -12.06
C SER A 534 23.68 -28.83 -11.91
N SER A 535 23.50 -29.93 -12.65
CA SER A 535 22.49 -30.95 -12.33
C SER A 535 23.07 -31.87 -11.28
N ASP A 536 22.40 -32.05 -10.14
CA ASP A 536 22.83 -33.00 -9.11
C ASP A 536 22.75 -34.42 -9.69
N SER A 537 23.89 -34.97 -10.12
CA SER A 537 23.99 -36.20 -10.92
C SER A 537 23.40 -37.45 -10.24
N ALA A 538 23.14 -37.38 -8.94
CA ALA A 538 22.50 -38.45 -8.16
C ALA A 538 20.96 -38.35 -8.13
N SER A 539 20.40 -37.18 -8.46
CA SER A 539 18.97 -36.93 -8.49
C SER A 539 18.51 -36.75 -9.93
N SER A 540 17.34 -37.27 -10.29
CA SER A 540 16.72 -37.00 -11.60
C SER A 540 16.17 -35.57 -11.72
N GLU A 541 16.63 -34.63 -10.89
CA GLU A 541 16.10 -33.28 -10.84
C GLU A 541 16.60 -32.44 -12.02
N ILE A 542 15.66 -31.74 -12.65
CA ILE A 542 15.92 -30.76 -13.71
C ILE A 542 16.68 -29.57 -13.08
N SER A 543 17.86 -29.25 -13.62
CA SER A 543 18.68 -28.11 -13.17
C SER A 543 17.90 -26.78 -13.26
N VAL A 544 18.28 -25.82 -12.42
CA VAL A 544 17.68 -24.47 -12.43
C VAL A 544 17.84 -23.82 -13.81
N LEU A 545 19.03 -23.96 -14.41
CA LEU A 545 19.28 -23.49 -15.77
C LEU A 545 18.28 -24.09 -16.76
N ARG A 546 18.07 -25.41 -16.75
CA ARG A 546 17.15 -26.06 -17.70
C ARG A 546 15.72 -25.58 -17.55
N ARG A 547 15.25 -25.34 -16.32
CA ARG A 547 13.93 -24.75 -16.06
C ARG A 547 13.81 -23.35 -16.62
N LEU A 548 14.80 -22.48 -16.35
CA LEU A 548 14.85 -21.12 -16.90
C LEU A 548 14.81 -21.15 -18.44
N THR A 549 15.67 -21.95 -19.06
CA THR A 549 15.78 -21.98 -20.52
C THR A 549 14.56 -22.61 -21.18
N SER A 550 13.95 -23.63 -20.54
CA SER A 550 12.68 -24.21 -21.02
C SER A 550 11.56 -23.17 -21.01
N PHE A 551 11.45 -22.37 -19.94
CA PHE A 551 10.49 -21.26 -19.90
C PHE A 551 10.77 -20.23 -20.99
N LEU A 552 12.02 -19.79 -21.13
CA LEU A 552 12.41 -18.80 -22.13
C LEU A 552 12.15 -19.26 -23.57
N ALA A 553 12.29 -20.56 -23.85
CA ALA A 553 12.01 -21.14 -25.15
C ALA A 553 10.50 -21.21 -25.47
N GLN A 554 9.65 -21.33 -24.45
CA GLN A 554 8.20 -21.45 -24.59
C GLN A 554 7.48 -20.09 -24.49
N SER A 555 8.12 -19.11 -23.85
CA SER A 555 7.51 -17.82 -23.55
C SER A 555 7.36 -16.94 -24.79
N VAL A 556 6.12 -16.83 -25.27
CA VAL A 556 5.78 -16.10 -26.49
C VAL A 556 4.88 -14.90 -26.24
N SER A 557 4.15 -14.85 -25.11
CA SER A 557 3.18 -13.80 -24.82
C SER A 557 3.83 -12.47 -24.41
N ASP A 558 3.12 -11.35 -24.63
CA ASP A 558 3.56 -10.04 -24.17
C ASP A 558 3.44 -9.88 -22.64
N SER A 559 2.47 -10.58 -22.02
CA SER A 559 2.31 -10.65 -20.56
C SER A 559 3.51 -11.24 -19.83
N GLU A 560 4.30 -12.08 -20.50
CA GLU A 560 5.51 -12.69 -19.93
C GLU A 560 6.80 -11.90 -20.22
N LEU A 561 6.72 -10.74 -20.89
CA LEU A 561 7.91 -9.98 -21.29
C LEU A 561 8.85 -9.71 -20.10
N GLN A 562 8.31 -9.30 -18.95
CA GLN A 562 9.10 -9.04 -17.76
C GLN A 562 9.83 -10.31 -17.25
N LEU A 563 9.15 -11.46 -17.25
CA LEU A 563 9.75 -12.74 -16.86
C LEU A 563 10.86 -13.15 -17.83
N ARG A 564 10.64 -12.97 -19.14
CA ARG A 564 11.67 -13.24 -20.16
C ARG A 564 12.90 -12.39 -19.95
N MET A 565 12.73 -11.10 -19.71
CA MET A 565 13.85 -10.19 -19.48
C MET A 565 14.62 -10.58 -18.23
N GLU A 566 13.94 -10.85 -17.12
CA GLU A 566 14.59 -11.28 -15.87
C GLU A 566 15.27 -12.66 -16.01
N GLY A 567 14.66 -13.60 -16.74
CA GLY A 567 15.27 -14.90 -17.05
C GLY A 567 16.48 -14.80 -17.97
N ALA A 568 16.41 -13.99 -19.04
CA ALA A 568 17.54 -13.74 -19.93
C ALA A 568 18.71 -13.09 -19.17
N ARG A 569 18.42 -12.16 -18.24
CA ARG A 569 19.43 -11.57 -17.36
C ARG A 569 20.03 -12.58 -16.38
N ALA A 570 19.23 -13.52 -15.87
CA ALA A 570 19.76 -14.62 -15.05
C ALA A 570 20.76 -15.46 -15.87
N VAL A 571 20.40 -15.85 -17.09
CA VAL A 571 21.30 -16.58 -18.02
C VAL A 571 22.55 -15.77 -18.33
N ALA A 572 22.42 -14.47 -18.63
CA ALA A 572 23.56 -13.60 -18.91
C ALA A 572 24.55 -13.54 -17.73
N ASN A 573 24.03 -13.44 -16.49
CA ASN A 573 24.85 -13.46 -15.29
C ASN A 573 25.50 -14.83 -15.04
N VAL A 574 24.80 -15.94 -15.34
CA VAL A 574 25.40 -17.29 -15.29
C VAL A 574 26.57 -17.38 -16.26
N VAL A 575 26.39 -17.01 -17.53
CA VAL A 575 27.47 -17.02 -18.54
C VAL A 575 28.66 -16.20 -18.06
N LYS A 576 28.42 -14.96 -17.63
CA LYS A 576 29.48 -14.05 -17.18
C LYS A 576 30.30 -14.60 -16.02
N ASN A 577 29.65 -15.21 -15.03
CA ASN A 577 30.31 -15.64 -13.79
C ASN A 577 30.88 -17.08 -13.85
N THR A 578 30.60 -17.82 -14.93
CA THR A 578 31.08 -19.20 -15.13
C THR A 578 32.05 -19.33 -16.31
N PHE A 579 32.19 -18.31 -17.16
CA PHE A 579 32.99 -18.33 -18.41
C PHE A 579 34.44 -18.82 -18.24
N GLU A 580 35.12 -18.50 -17.13
CA GLU A 580 36.51 -18.93 -16.92
C GLU A 580 36.64 -20.26 -16.14
N ARG A 581 35.52 -20.92 -15.84
CA ARG A 581 35.47 -22.10 -14.96
C ARG A 581 35.43 -23.42 -15.72
N GLN A 582 35.79 -24.51 -15.05
CA GLN A 582 35.92 -25.86 -15.63
C GLN A 582 34.64 -26.39 -16.32
N HIS A 583 33.46 -25.90 -15.93
CA HIS A 583 32.16 -26.37 -16.44
C HIS A 583 31.65 -25.63 -17.69
N THR A 584 32.48 -24.81 -18.32
CA THR A 584 32.06 -23.98 -19.46
C THR A 584 31.52 -24.79 -20.64
N LYS A 585 32.17 -25.91 -20.99
CA LYS A 585 31.76 -26.70 -22.17
C LYS A 585 30.35 -27.30 -22.03
N SER A 586 30.02 -27.86 -20.86
CA SER A 586 28.68 -28.42 -20.61
C SER A 586 27.62 -27.34 -20.55
N LEU A 587 27.93 -26.20 -19.92
CA LEU A 587 27.07 -25.02 -19.89
C LEU A 587 26.69 -24.55 -21.29
N PHE A 588 27.68 -24.40 -22.18
CA PHE A 588 27.43 -23.90 -23.53
C PHE A 588 26.65 -24.88 -24.38
N ALA A 589 26.88 -26.18 -24.23
CA ALA A 589 26.07 -27.20 -24.89
C ALA A 589 24.60 -27.11 -24.45
N GLU A 590 24.34 -26.88 -23.16
CA GLU A 590 22.98 -26.71 -22.64
C GLU A 590 22.34 -25.40 -23.12
N ILE A 591 23.03 -24.26 -23.01
CA ILE A 591 22.53 -22.96 -23.50
C ILE A 591 22.23 -23.00 -25.01
N SER A 592 23.09 -23.66 -25.79
CA SER A 592 22.93 -23.78 -27.25
C SER A 592 21.78 -24.69 -27.68
N SER A 593 21.38 -25.63 -26.82
CA SER A 593 20.32 -26.61 -27.12
C SER A 593 18.96 -26.25 -26.52
N SER A 594 18.90 -25.26 -25.62
CA SER A 594 17.74 -24.99 -24.76
C SER A 594 16.94 -23.73 -25.11
N GLY A 595 17.23 -23.08 -26.24
CA GLY A 595 16.52 -21.86 -26.65
C GLY A 595 16.92 -20.59 -25.89
N ALA A 596 17.98 -20.65 -25.08
CA ALA A 596 18.49 -19.50 -24.32
C ALA A 596 19.10 -18.40 -25.20
N ILE A 597 19.71 -18.76 -26.34
CA ILE A 597 20.32 -17.79 -27.26
C ILE A 597 19.27 -16.80 -27.81
N PRO A 598 18.12 -17.23 -28.36
CA PRO A 598 17.02 -16.34 -28.72
C PRO A 598 16.59 -15.38 -27.60
N ALA A 599 16.57 -15.83 -26.34
CA ALA A 599 16.22 -14.96 -25.22
C ALA A 599 17.31 -13.92 -24.90
N LEU A 600 18.58 -14.27 -25.03
CA LEU A 600 19.68 -13.29 -24.95
C LEU A 600 19.64 -12.29 -26.09
N ILE A 601 19.22 -12.70 -27.30
CA ILE A 601 19.00 -11.80 -28.43
C ILE A 601 17.81 -10.87 -28.14
N SER A 602 16.74 -11.38 -27.54
CA SER A 602 15.61 -10.58 -27.07
C SER A 602 16.06 -9.51 -26.05
N LEU A 603 17.00 -9.83 -25.15
CA LEU A 603 17.58 -8.85 -24.22
C LEU A 603 18.35 -7.71 -24.93
N VAL A 604 18.95 -7.99 -26.10
CA VAL A 604 19.65 -6.97 -26.92
C VAL A 604 18.69 -6.16 -27.79
N THR A 605 17.65 -6.80 -28.32
CA THR A 605 16.79 -6.23 -29.38
C THR A 605 15.47 -5.68 -28.87
N GLY A 606 14.97 -6.19 -27.74
CA GLY A 606 13.71 -5.77 -27.12
C GLY A 606 12.50 -6.44 -27.74
N LEU A 607 12.74 -7.26 -28.76
CA LEU A 607 11.70 -7.95 -29.50
C LEU A 607 11.38 -9.30 -28.82
N PRO A 608 10.10 -9.67 -28.72
CA PRO A 608 9.69 -11.03 -28.39
C PRO A 608 10.22 -12.06 -29.40
N ILE A 609 10.63 -13.25 -28.93
CA ILE A 609 11.13 -14.35 -29.78
C ILE A 609 10.08 -14.78 -30.82
N ALA A 610 8.79 -14.73 -30.47
CA ALA A 610 7.68 -15.05 -31.37
C ALA A 610 7.61 -14.11 -32.58
N GLN A 611 7.87 -12.82 -32.37
CA GLN A 611 7.90 -11.83 -33.44
C GLN A 611 9.09 -12.06 -34.37
N MET A 612 10.25 -12.45 -33.83
CA MET A 612 11.44 -12.80 -34.64
C MET A 612 11.22 -14.04 -35.51
N SER A 613 10.47 -15.03 -35.01
CA SER A 613 10.21 -16.28 -35.73
C SER A 613 9.19 -16.11 -36.88
N GLN A 614 8.19 -15.25 -36.70
CA GLN A 614 7.12 -15.03 -37.70
C GLN A 614 7.56 -14.16 -38.89
N SER A 615 8.65 -13.41 -38.77
CA SER A 615 9.14 -12.50 -39.81
C SER A 615 10.29 -13.08 -40.64
N SER A 616 10.48 -14.40 -40.61
CA SER A 616 11.29 -15.08 -41.63
C SER A 616 10.74 -14.76 -43.03
N PRO A 617 11.55 -14.22 -43.96
CA PRO A 617 11.07 -13.82 -45.28
C PRO A 617 10.59 -15.07 -46.03
N SER A 618 9.28 -15.17 -46.24
CA SER A 618 8.70 -16.21 -47.08
C SER A 618 9.21 -16.02 -48.53
N PRO A 619 9.76 -17.04 -49.21
CA PRO A 619 10.36 -16.92 -50.54
C PRO A 619 9.30 -16.92 -51.66
N ALA A 620 8.20 -16.19 -51.49
CA ALA A 620 7.09 -16.21 -52.45
C ALA A 620 6.43 -14.84 -52.62
N LEU A 621 7.02 -14.01 -53.49
CA LEU A 621 6.32 -13.14 -54.45
C LEU A 621 7.35 -12.42 -55.35
N SER A 622 8.16 -13.22 -56.06
CA SER A 622 8.84 -12.76 -57.26
C SER A 622 7.80 -12.69 -58.38
N ASN A 623 7.21 -11.52 -58.62
CA ASN A 623 6.71 -11.08 -59.93
C ASN A 623 6.14 -9.65 -59.85
N ALA A 624 7.02 -8.65 -59.89
CA ALA A 624 6.70 -7.33 -60.42
C ALA A 624 7.97 -6.57 -60.82
N GLY A 625 8.27 -6.56 -62.13
CA GLY A 625 8.88 -5.45 -62.86
C GLY A 625 10.38 -5.12 -62.67
N PRO A 626 11.18 -5.10 -63.76
CA PRO A 626 12.56 -4.60 -63.72
C PRO A 626 12.58 -3.09 -64.00
N SER A 627 12.82 -2.26 -62.99
CA SER A 627 13.38 -0.90 -63.18
C SER A 627 13.77 -0.22 -61.85
N SER A 628 14.94 -0.56 -61.31
CA SER A 628 15.80 0.42 -60.63
C SER A 628 17.23 -0.11 -60.48
N PRO A 629 18.25 0.74 -60.66
CA PRO A 629 19.64 0.31 -60.62
C PRO A 629 20.17 0.20 -59.18
N ALA A 630 21.00 -0.82 -58.95
CA ALA A 630 21.88 -1.02 -57.79
C ALA A 630 21.19 -1.17 -56.42
N GLY A 631 20.65 -2.36 -56.16
CA GLY A 631 20.20 -2.80 -54.84
C GLY A 631 21.35 -2.88 -53.84
N ARG A 632 21.37 -1.95 -52.88
CA ARG A 632 22.10 -2.09 -51.60
C ARG A 632 21.26 -2.98 -50.68
N SER A 633 21.86 -4.07 -50.22
CA SER A 633 21.27 -4.99 -49.23
C SER A 633 21.28 -4.34 -47.84
N HIS A 634 20.37 -3.40 -47.59
CA HIS A 634 20.18 -2.86 -46.24
C HIS A 634 19.34 -3.84 -45.40
N PHE A 635 19.67 -3.97 -44.11
CA PHE A 635 18.80 -4.68 -43.17
C PHE A 635 17.41 -4.02 -43.17
N PRO A 636 16.31 -4.80 -43.20
CA PRO A 636 14.97 -4.23 -43.11
C PRO A 636 14.81 -3.46 -41.80
N SER A 637 14.42 -2.19 -41.86
CA SER A 637 14.16 -1.39 -40.67
C SER A 637 12.92 -1.95 -39.96
N ALA A 638 13.12 -2.73 -38.90
CA ALA A 638 12.03 -3.12 -38.01
C ALA A 638 11.52 -1.85 -37.31
N SER A 639 10.43 -1.27 -37.81
CA SER A 639 9.80 -0.11 -37.21
C SER A 639 9.00 -0.53 -35.96
N THR A 640 9.60 -0.55 -34.77
CA THR A 640 8.81 -0.58 -33.53
C THR A 640 9.54 0.01 -32.32
N SER A 641 8.78 0.78 -31.56
CA SER A 641 9.10 1.76 -30.53
C SER A 641 9.47 1.19 -29.15
N PHE A 642 10.18 0.06 -29.07
CA PHE A 642 10.63 -0.47 -27.78
C PHE A 642 12.07 -0.02 -27.49
N ARG A 643 12.21 1.15 -26.84
CA ARG A 643 13.51 1.59 -26.30
C ARG A 643 13.88 0.71 -25.11
N ILE A 644 14.81 -0.23 -25.29
CA ILE A 644 15.49 -0.86 -24.15
C ILE A 644 16.60 0.06 -23.65
N TYR A 645 16.79 0.08 -22.34
CA TYR A 645 17.94 0.74 -21.73
C TYR A 645 19.27 0.10 -22.20
N PRO A 646 20.26 0.90 -22.66
CA PRO A 646 21.56 0.39 -23.10
C PRO A 646 22.27 -0.50 -22.08
N ALA A 647 22.05 -0.26 -20.78
CA ALA A 647 22.59 -1.10 -19.71
C ALA A 647 22.08 -2.56 -19.76
N LEU A 648 20.79 -2.77 -20.08
CA LEU A 648 20.21 -4.11 -20.22
C LEU A 648 20.69 -4.79 -21.50
N GLN A 649 20.74 -4.06 -22.61
CA GLN A 649 21.29 -4.58 -23.87
C GLN A 649 22.72 -5.06 -23.67
N ASN A 650 23.53 -4.29 -22.94
CA ASN A 650 24.91 -4.63 -22.65
C ASN A 650 25.08 -5.95 -21.88
N GLU A 651 24.16 -6.30 -20.97
CA GLU A 651 24.18 -7.62 -20.30
C GLU A 651 24.06 -8.75 -21.32
N GLY A 652 23.14 -8.62 -22.29
CA GLY A 652 22.98 -9.57 -23.40
C GLY A 652 24.17 -9.60 -24.35
N ILE A 653 24.71 -8.43 -24.73
CA ILE A 653 25.87 -8.31 -25.61
C ILE A 653 27.10 -9.01 -25.02
N ILE A 654 27.38 -8.76 -23.73
CA ILE A 654 28.50 -9.41 -23.04
C ILE A 654 28.30 -10.92 -23.01
N ALA A 655 27.11 -11.40 -22.64
CA ALA A 655 26.83 -12.83 -22.59
C ALA A 655 27.00 -13.50 -23.96
N LEU A 656 26.45 -12.93 -25.02
CA LEU A 656 26.61 -13.44 -26.39
C LEU A 656 28.06 -13.43 -26.85
N THR A 657 28.82 -12.37 -26.52
CA THR A 657 30.25 -12.28 -26.84
C THR A 657 31.04 -13.40 -26.17
N LEU A 658 30.80 -13.63 -24.89
CA LEU A 658 31.45 -14.70 -24.13
C LEU A 658 31.06 -16.08 -24.65
N LEU A 659 29.79 -16.29 -25.02
CA LEU A 659 29.34 -17.54 -25.64
C LEU A 659 30.09 -17.82 -26.95
N CYS A 660 30.18 -16.83 -27.85
CA CYS A 660 30.93 -16.95 -29.10
C CYS A 660 32.43 -17.16 -28.88
N GLU A 661 33.02 -16.53 -27.85
CA GLU A 661 34.44 -16.68 -27.51
C GLU A 661 34.76 -18.07 -26.97
N ALA A 662 33.84 -18.67 -26.24
CA ALA A 662 34.09 -19.96 -25.63
C ALA A 662 33.98 -21.15 -26.60
N THR A 663 33.24 -21.00 -27.69
CA THR A 663 33.00 -22.07 -28.69
C THR A 663 34.00 -22.07 -29.85
N LYS A 664 35.18 -21.46 -29.69
CA LYS A 664 36.19 -21.31 -30.77
C LYS A 664 36.45 -22.57 -31.60
N ALA A 665 36.60 -22.34 -32.91
CA ALA A 665 37.09 -23.16 -34.03
C ALA A 665 36.48 -24.56 -34.29
N SER A 666 36.09 -25.34 -33.28
CA SER A 666 35.56 -26.70 -33.50
C SER A 666 34.03 -26.80 -33.50
N ASP A 667 33.32 -25.79 -32.97
CA ASP A 667 31.84 -25.79 -32.86
C ASP A 667 31.26 -24.40 -33.11
N ALA A 668 31.09 -24.02 -34.38
CA ALA A 668 30.53 -22.73 -34.79
C ALA A 668 29.00 -22.59 -34.56
N ARG A 669 28.40 -23.50 -33.78
CA ARG A 669 26.95 -23.58 -33.60
C ARG A 669 26.35 -22.32 -32.97
N VAL A 670 26.97 -21.77 -31.91
CA VAL A 670 26.46 -20.57 -31.22
C VAL A 670 26.39 -19.38 -32.18
N SER A 671 27.49 -19.08 -32.86
CA SER A 671 27.56 -17.96 -33.80
C SER A 671 26.64 -18.18 -35.00
N SER A 672 26.48 -19.43 -35.45
CA SER A 672 25.50 -19.77 -36.49
C SER A 672 24.07 -19.46 -36.05
N ILE A 673 23.69 -19.82 -34.81
CA ILE A 673 22.37 -19.49 -34.25
C ILE A 673 22.19 -17.97 -34.13
N ILE A 674 23.19 -17.22 -33.67
CA ILE A 674 23.07 -15.77 -33.56
C ILE A 674 22.89 -15.13 -34.95
N VAL A 675 23.62 -15.59 -35.96
CA VAL A 675 23.50 -15.08 -37.33
C VAL A 675 22.15 -15.42 -37.96
N THR A 676 21.45 -16.49 -37.55
CA THR A 676 20.05 -16.67 -38.02
C THR A 676 19.11 -15.53 -37.61
N PHE A 677 19.51 -14.70 -36.65
CA PHE A 677 18.78 -13.51 -36.21
C PHE A 677 19.51 -12.20 -36.59
N GLU A 678 20.42 -12.22 -37.57
CA GLU A 678 21.22 -11.05 -37.98
C GLU A 678 20.35 -9.81 -38.26
N SER A 679 19.17 -10.00 -38.88
CA SER A 679 18.25 -8.92 -39.24
C SER A 679 17.65 -8.21 -38.04
N TYR A 680 17.64 -8.84 -36.87
CA TYR A 680 17.13 -8.26 -35.63
C TYR A 680 18.24 -7.74 -34.73
N ILE A 681 19.38 -8.45 -34.65
CA ILE A 681 20.46 -8.09 -33.72
C ILE A 681 21.41 -7.03 -34.27
N VAL A 682 21.69 -7.02 -35.58
CA VAL A 682 22.64 -6.07 -36.15
C VAL A 682 22.14 -4.63 -36.05
N PRO A 683 20.89 -4.28 -36.42
CA PRO A 683 20.45 -2.88 -36.39
C PRO A 683 20.55 -2.24 -35.00
N PRO A 684 20.06 -2.85 -33.89
CA PRO A 684 20.23 -2.28 -32.55
C PRO A 684 21.69 -2.14 -32.12
N LEU A 685 22.59 -3.03 -32.58
CA LEU A 685 24.03 -2.89 -32.30
C LEU A 685 24.62 -1.71 -33.07
N LEU A 686 24.21 -1.48 -34.32
CA LEU A 686 24.64 -0.33 -35.10
C LEU A 686 24.06 0.97 -34.52
N ASP A 687 22.82 0.99 -34.05
CA ASP A 687 22.22 2.15 -33.38
C ASP A 687 22.97 2.52 -32.10
N LEU A 688 23.40 1.53 -31.31
CA LEU A 688 24.26 1.75 -30.14
C LEU A 688 25.62 2.38 -30.55
N LEU A 689 26.17 1.98 -31.69
CA LEU A 689 27.44 2.51 -32.19
C LEU A 689 27.29 3.89 -32.81
N ASP A 690 26.18 4.19 -33.49
CA ASP A 690 25.93 5.44 -34.21
C ASP A 690 25.36 6.57 -33.34
N ASN A 691 25.13 6.31 -32.05
CA ASN A 691 24.63 7.29 -31.11
C ASN A 691 25.49 8.56 -31.09
N ASP A 692 24.84 9.70 -31.37
CA ASP A 692 25.47 11.02 -31.42
C ASP A 692 25.98 11.39 -30.01
N PRO A 693 27.30 11.64 -29.84
CA PRO A 693 27.87 12.04 -28.55
C PRO A 693 27.28 13.35 -28.00
N ALA A 694 26.65 14.17 -28.84
CA ALA A 694 25.96 15.40 -28.45
C ALA A 694 24.49 15.18 -28.00
N SER A 695 23.96 13.96 -28.09
CA SER A 695 22.59 13.67 -27.65
C SER A 695 22.50 13.55 -26.12
N ASP A 696 21.39 14.02 -25.54
CA ASP A 696 21.07 13.83 -24.12
C ASP A 696 20.92 12.33 -23.75
N ASP A 697 20.63 11.47 -24.74
CA ASP A 697 20.54 10.01 -24.63
C ASP A 697 21.89 9.32 -24.92
N ARG A 698 22.99 9.82 -24.33
CA ARG A 698 24.34 9.30 -24.61
C ARG A 698 24.49 7.84 -24.18
N VAL A 699 24.79 6.96 -25.14
CA VAL A 699 25.12 5.55 -24.86
C VAL A 699 26.49 5.46 -24.17
N PRO A 700 26.63 4.77 -23.02
CA PRO A 700 27.91 4.65 -22.35
C PRO A 700 28.98 3.98 -23.23
N GLN A 701 30.21 4.50 -23.24
CA GLN A 701 31.30 4.04 -24.11
C GLN A 701 31.57 2.53 -23.97
N GLY A 702 31.48 1.99 -22.75
CA GLY A 702 31.65 0.55 -22.51
C GLY A 702 30.63 -0.33 -23.24
N VAL A 703 29.39 0.14 -23.44
CA VAL A 703 28.37 -0.58 -24.21
C VAL A 703 28.75 -0.62 -25.69
N ARG A 704 29.23 0.51 -26.23
CA ARG A 704 29.69 0.64 -27.61
C ARG A 704 30.90 -0.27 -27.89
N VAL A 705 31.87 -0.31 -26.97
CA VAL A 705 33.01 -1.24 -27.04
C VAL A 705 32.54 -2.69 -27.11
N ASN A 706 31.62 -3.10 -26.24
CA ASN A 706 31.09 -4.46 -26.23
C ASN A 706 30.31 -4.80 -27.50
N ALA A 707 29.56 -3.85 -28.07
CA ALA A 707 28.89 -4.01 -29.35
C ALA A 707 29.90 -4.27 -30.49
N CYS A 708 31.01 -3.51 -30.55
CA CYS A 708 32.10 -3.78 -31.49
C CYS A 708 32.68 -5.19 -31.31
N LEU A 709 32.91 -5.62 -30.07
CA LEU A 709 33.46 -6.94 -29.77
C LEU A 709 32.55 -8.08 -30.21
N LEU A 710 31.23 -7.96 -29.99
CA LEU A 710 30.25 -8.95 -30.45
C LEU A 710 30.23 -9.03 -31.97
N LEU A 711 30.11 -7.89 -32.65
CA LEU A 711 30.12 -7.84 -34.12
C LEU A 711 31.41 -8.43 -34.70
N ARG A 712 32.56 -8.16 -34.06
CA ARG A 712 33.86 -8.70 -34.48
C ARG A 712 33.86 -10.21 -34.37
N GLN A 713 33.36 -10.72 -33.26
CA GLN A 713 33.33 -12.16 -33.03
C GLN A 713 32.42 -12.87 -34.05
N LEU A 714 31.24 -12.33 -34.31
CA LEU A 714 30.32 -12.86 -35.33
C LEU A 714 30.95 -12.83 -36.73
N ALA A 715 31.58 -11.71 -37.12
CA ALA A 715 32.23 -11.56 -38.42
C ALA A 715 33.43 -12.51 -38.60
N SER A 716 34.17 -12.81 -37.52
CA SER A 716 35.31 -13.72 -37.57
C SER A 716 34.93 -15.19 -37.73
N GLN A 717 33.72 -15.57 -37.28
CA GLN A 717 33.29 -16.96 -37.21
C GLN A 717 32.32 -17.37 -38.31
N VAL A 718 31.64 -16.41 -38.95
CA VAL A 718 30.64 -16.68 -39.98
C VAL A 718 31.07 -16.08 -41.32
N GLN A 719 31.34 -16.94 -42.30
CA GLN A 719 31.74 -16.53 -43.65
C GLN A 719 30.54 -16.25 -44.57
N GLY A 720 30.80 -15.54 -45.68
CA GLY A 720 29.83 -15.30 -46.74
C GLY A 720 28.97 -14.05 -46.52
N SER A 721 27.69 -14.13 -46.90
CA SER A 721 26.81 -12.96 -47.07
C SER A 721 26.58 -12.08 -45.83
N PHE A 722 26.78 -12.62 -44.62
CA PHE A 722 26.71 -11.84 -43.37
C PHE A 722 27.78 -10.74 -43.34
N LYS A 723 29.01 -11.09 -43.73
CA LYS A 723 30.15 -10.17 -43.71
C LYS A 723 30.00 -9.04 -44.72
N ASP A 724 29.48 -9.37 -45.91
CA ASP A 724 29.19 -8.38 -46.96
C ASP A 724 28.13 -7.36 -46.51
N ARG A 725 27.05 -7.84 -45.86
CA ARG A 725 26.01 -6.97 -45.28
C ARG A 725 26.57 -6.10 -44.17
N LEU A 726 27.28 -6.71 -43.22
CA LEU A 726 27.89 -5.99 -42.10
C LEU A 726 28.85 -4.91 -42.59
N SER A 727 29.65 -5.18 -43.62
CA SER A 727 30.58 -4.21 -44.20
C SER A 727 29.90 -2.94 -44.69
N ASN A 728 28.79 -3.07 -45.44
CA ASN A 728 28.08 -1.95 -46.05
C ASN A 728 27.50 -0.97 -45.00
N ASP A 729 26.96 -1.51 -43.91
CA ASP A 729 26.27 -0.70 -42.90
C ASP A 729 27.20 -0.25 -41.76
N THR A 730 28.23 -1.03 -41.42
CA THR A 730 29.09 -0.77 -40.25
C THR A 730 30.25 0.17 -40.56
N LEU A 731 30.90 0.06 -41.73
CA LEU A 731 32.10 0.85 -42.05
C LEU A 731 31.89 2.38 -41.93
N PRO A 732 30.78 2.97 -42.40
CA PRO A 732 30.53 4.40 -42.23
C PRO A 732 30.46 4.83 -40.76
N ILE A 733 29.89 4.00 -39.88
CA ILE A 733 29.78 4.26 -38.44
C ILE A 733 31.17 4.20 -37.79
N LEU A 734 31.99 3.20 -38.15
CA LEU A 734 33.36 3.09 -37.62
C LEU A 734 34.25 4.27 -38.06
N ASP A 735 34.10 4.73 -39.30
CA ASP A 735 34.79 5.92 -39.79
C ASP A 735 34.36 7.18 -39.03
N ARG A 736 33.05 7.32 -38.73
CA ARG A 736 32.52 8.40 -37.86
C ARG A 736 33.14 8.35 -36.47
N ILE A 737 33.10 7.21 -35.78
CA ILE A 737 33.68 7.01 -34.45
C ILE A 737 35.15 7.46 -34.42
N ARG A 738 35.92 7.07 -35.43
CA ARG A 738 37.35 7.44 -35.54
C ARG A 738 37.52 8.95 -35.77
N SER A 739 36.64 9.58 -36.53
CA SER A 739 36.71 11.03 -36.80
C SER A 739 36.35 11.88 -35.57
N THR A 740 35.35 11.48 -34.78
CA THR A 740 34.85 12.25 -33.65
C THR A 740 35.71 12.09 -32.40
N GLU A 741 36.12 10.86 -32.04
CA GLU A 741 36.91 10.61 -30.83
C GLU A 741 38.36 11.13 -30.94
N ASN A 742 38.91 11.32 -32.14
CA ASN A 742 40.22 11.95 -32.33
C ASN A 742 40.23 13.46 -32.03
N THR A 743 39.06 14.09 -31.90
CA THR A 743 38.94 15.53 -31.61
C THR A 743 38.75 15.83 -30.12
N GLU A 744 38.29 14.86 -29.32
CA GLU A 744 38.23 14.99 -27.86
C GLU A 744 39.57 14.54 -27.26
N SER A 745 40.44 15.50 -26.90
CA SER A 745 41.66 15.23 -26.14
C SER A 745 41.30 14.72 -24.74
N SER A 746 41.06 13.41 -24.60
CA SER A 746 40.76 12.77 -23.33
C SER A 746 41.93 12.93 -22.34
N PRO A 747 41.68 13.33 -21.08
CA PRO A 747 42.71 13.42 -20.06
C PRO A 747 43.30 12.03 -19.76
N ASN A 748 44.62 11.97 -19.66
CA ASN A 748 45.40 10.76 -19.37
C ASN A 748 44.74 9.89 -18.27
N PRO A 749 44.47 8.60 -18.52
CA PRO A 749 44.02 7.70 -17.47
C PRO A 749 45.18 7.49 -16.48
N LEU A 750 44.94 7.83 -15.21
CA LEU A 750 45.81 7.49 -14.10
C LEU A 750 46.10 5.97 -14.11
N GLU A 751 47.37 5.60 -14.27
CA GLU A 751 47.85 4.22 -14.18
C GLU A 751 47.54 3.64 -12.79
N VAL A 752 46.52 2.80 -12.70
CA VAL A 752 46.30 1.93 -11.54
C VAL A 752 46.98 0.60 -11.82
N SER A 753 47.94 0.25 -10.97
CA SER A 753 48.89 -0.87 -11.12
C SER A 753 48.24 -2.22 -11.42
N GLY A 754 48.71 -2.90 -12.47
CA GLY A 754 48.66 -4.37 -12.61
C GLY A 754 47.45 -4.99 -13.30
N LYS A 755 46.44 -4.23 -13.74
CA LYS A 755 45.33 -4.74 -14.57
C LYS A 755 45.52 -4.29 -16.02
N ALA A 756 45.23 -5.19 -16.97
CA ALA A 756 45.24 -4.85 -18.40
C ALA A 756 44.38 -3.60 -18.63
N ARG A 757 44.93 -2.63 -19.37
CA ARG A 757 44.21 -1.39 -19.71
C ARG A 757 42.89 -1.76 -20.43
N PRO A 758 41.75 -1.18 -20.05
CA PRO A 758 40.50 -1.41 -20.75
C PRO A 758 40.60 -0.96 -22.21
N LEU A 759 40.04 -1.76 -23.12
CA LEU A 759 40.01 -1.48 -24.54
C LEU A 759 39.23 -0.18 -24.79
N THR A 760 39.82 0.73 -25.55
CA THR A 760 39.16 1.96 -25.97
C THR A 760 38.16 1.68 -27.10
N LEU A 761 37.21 2.60 -27.32
CA LEU A 761 36.26 2.48 -28.42
C LEU A 761 36.95 2.47 -29.80
N ILE A 762 38.00 3.28 -29.97
CA ILE A 762 38.79 3.32 -31.21
C ILE A 762 39.48 1.96 -31.46
N GLU A 763 40.13 1.40 -30.45
CA GLU A 763 40.80 0.09 -30.58
C GLU A 763 39.79 -1.03 -30.90
N ALA A 764 38.60 -0.99 -30.29
CA ALA A 764 37.53 -1.95 -30.58
C ALA A 764 36.99 -1.79 -32.02
N ALA A 765 36.81 -0.55 -32.47
CA ALA A 765 36.34 -0.21 -33.81
C ALA A 765 37.37 -0.61 -34.89
N ASP A 766 38.65 -0.34 -34.67
CA ASP A 766 39.73 -0.72 -35.59
C ASP A 766 39.88 -2.25 -35.66
N ALA A 767 39.72 -2.95 -34.54
CA ALA A 767 39.74 -4.42 -34.52
C ALA A 767 38.55 -5.02 -35.30
N LEU A 768 37.34 -4.46 -35.17
CA LEU A 768 36.18 -4.85 -35.97
C LEU A 768 36.42 -4.59 -37.46
N ARG A 769 36.93 -3.40 -37.80
CA ARG A 769 37.27 -3.04 -39.18
C ARG A 769 38.26 -4.02 -39.80
N GLY A 770 39.29 -4.42 -39.06
CA GLY A 770 40.29 -5.39 -39.50
C GLY A 770 39.67 -6.74 -39.88
N VAL A 771 38.73 -7.24 -39.07
CA VAL A 771 38.01 -8.50 -39.37
C VAL A 771 37.02 -8.36 -40.52
N ILE A 772 36.38 -7.20 -40.69
CA ILE A 772 35.52 -6.93 -41.86
C ILE A 772 36.36 -6.88 -43.14
N ALA A 773 37.58 -6.33 -43.08
CA ALA A 773 38.47 -6.20 -44.24
C ALA A 773 39.17 -7.51 -44.66
N ALA A 774 39.54 -8.36 -43.69
CA ALA A 774 40.22 -9.63 -43.91
C ALA A 774 39.23 -10.77 -43.95
#